data_AF-A0A7I8XE55-F1
#
_entry.id   AF-A0A7I8XE55-F1
#
_cell.length_a   1.000
_cell.length_b   1.000
_cell.length_c   1.000
_cell.angle_alpha   90.00
_cell.angle_beta   90.00
_cell.angle_gamma   90.00
#
_symmetry.space_group_name_H-M   'P 1'
#
loop_
_entity.id
_entity.type
_entity.pdbx_description
1 polymer ?
#
loop_
_entity_poly.entity_id
_entity_poly.type
_entity_poly.pdbx_seq_one_letter_code
_entity_poly.pdbx_strand_id
1 'polypeptide(L)'
;MGTVKIKWWLEMLTVAVMLITETLAFKQTDNTTEVYEIRIYENAPPGTKATLNEAFDRVLRDMKNCFAQLDSDVDWIEFDTSLLIFMTTKEVPSSAAPMQYGTLHLMCASNMMRSLTFSLHVTRRNRHPPKFSSDHYKFYAPVSLRPGLEVGRVVVTDNDPIIYNSQLQLTVIPMDSDPSLANYWALHKNGSLNVRKSMKSGLKLYKNYELKLVAFDYGSPQLFSVAKLTVIPVSVSAPRNVRVNIANRIYQIFEWDAPEFGVPQSIRIEIHRGNDVMHTFEVDGEENVALSRANFQVGPEYRVIVAAVDSNGHTPAEPYKFNLLEDDLLCRGRCADGGRPMCYYGREHKIVQFTDINGPHCLCYDGFSGHQCDVVEKCTAERSIETFGSVDWPSTAVNQSAAILCPYNADGTQLERKCTWDNTLARWENVSYNEVCKKQSSILVHLGVLANYVQRPDQTSAGFNAVQRFLDSILRFPAFQKNVTSSHFDEKIAEHTIQVLDSMLSKNLGDLPGNVTQSRIRLQTFLTNFGRRLPTPYSLESPQNGLQMRSQHWIAGAETFPTKMGDKCYIHLPRAVRSATTLFVCMKNNTIYSIPEATTTAQIPALVIESGDANDPLISGSDKTLIALRPMAPNYFQPSFNYTCAFFDQKFGGWSIDGVTVLSRNFEDGMVLCETTHFGVFTLLPEHLFNSKSDVINDVMNILPIVTSFVAVIVTMFLLLISICQKASDPALCVFLFMVLVVHSAHLFVLVAPNFFNIRHLDQPIYFALQFAMLSVGALIALINSSVYAKIVELESEFQEGAHTCVRIVLISLFAIILPSLSCFIVWSYNTPIFTHVITKQPVLHPLSVSFATSFLVPLILYMGIAMGYGAYAFYYGGRVVMATRYIERKENLLYDLSHAAGASVLVMLVFYGDAVLFFEKHGFLRNMIFSTLQLICTFLIFLFVGYIYRIETRFKRASSLFGQGSDDGHSAATASTGVGYRGSKENDLTKERLLDNQTEKSLSSASSPGQNGYPKNLVSEYGPNGFRTSALMKQEAGRQRPAVSFEPTLPDSRENSFLDERRGSQPLVSIV
;
A
#
# COMPACT_ATOMS: atom_id res chain seq x y z
N MET A 1 8.44 54.31 80.56
CA MET A 1 9.15 54.49 79.26
C MET A 1 8.41 53.65 78.22
N GLY A 2 8.20 54.07 76.97
CA GLY A 2 8.42 55.37 76.33
C GLY A 2 7.82 55.39 74.91
N THR A 3 7.37 56.57 74.43
CA THR A 3 7.20 56.92 73.01
C THR A 3 6.44 55.97 72.04
N VAL A 4 5.31 55.36 72.45
CA VAL A 4 4.23 54.97 71.50
C VAL A 4 2.83 55.37 72.02
N LYS A 5 2.67 56.63 72.41
CA LYS A 5 1.37 57.26 72.76
C LYS A 5 1.16 58.58 72.00
N ILE A 6 1.38 58.60 70.68
CA ILE A 6 1.01 59.68 69.74
C ILE A 6 0.75 59.03 68.36
N LYS A 7 -0.45 58.47 68.17
CA LYS A 7 -1.02 58.19 66.83
C LYS A 7 -2.54 58.09 66.88
N TRP A 8 -3.07 57.24 67.77
CA TRP A 8 -4.51 57.14 68.10
C TRP A 8 -5.17 58.46 68.56
N TRP A 9 -4.38 59.45 69.00
CA TRP A 9 -4.87 60.78 69.36
C TRP A 9 -4.84 61.80 68.22
N LEU A 10 -4.13 61.56 67.10
CA LEU A 10 -4.18 62.46 65.93
C LEU A 10 -5.38 62.13 65.04
N GLU A 11 -5.65 60.85 64.79
CA GLU A 11 -6.72 60.41 63.89
C GLU A 11 -8.12 60.78 64.44
N MET A 12 -8.31 60.71 65.76
CA MET A 12 -9.51 61.26 66.43
C MET A 12 -9.60 62.80 66.34
N LEU A 13 -8.47 63.52 66.35
CA LEU A 13 -8.48 64.98 66.22
C LEU A 13 -8.87 65.42 64.80
N THR A 14 -8.44 64.69 63.76
CA THR A 14 -8.87 64.98 62.38
C THR A 14 -10.38 64.76 62.18
N VAL A 15 -10.97 63.76 62.83
CA VAL A 15 -12.43 63.54 62.82
C VAL A 15 -13.18 64.64 63.60
N ALA A 16 -12.65 65.05 64.76
CA ALA A 16 -13.26 66.10 65.57
C ALA A 16 -13.17 67.50 64.91
N VAL A 17 -12.08 67.81 64.21
CA VAL A 17 -11.90 69.09 63.51
C VAL A 17 -12.80 69.18 62.27
N MET A 18 -12.96 68.09 61.49
CA MET A 18 -13.93 68.07 60.37
C MET A 18 -15.38 68.25 60.84
N LEU A 19 -15.75 67.74 62.02
CA LEU A 19 -17.10 67.89 62.58
C LEU A 19 -17.41 69.28 63.16
N ILE A 20 -16.45 70.21 63.16
CA ILE A 20 -16.62 71.58 63.67
C ILE A 20 -16.50 72.63 62.55
N THR A 21 -16.04 72.26 61.35
CA THR A 21 -15.84 73.21 60.23
C THR A 21 -17.02 73.40 59.27
N GLU A 22 -18.19 72.80 59.52
CA GLU A 22 -19.41 73.04 58.70
C GLU A 22 -20.57 73.73 59.46
N THR A 23 -20.43 74.07 60.74
CA THR A 23 -21.47 74.78 61.52
C THR A 23 -21.39 76.31 61.45
N LEU A 24 -20.35 76.87 60.81
CA LEU A 24 -20.20 78.31 60.55
C LEU A 24 -19.86 78.62 59.08
N ALA A 25 -20.36 77.81 58.15
CA ALA A 25 -20.61 78.29 56.80
C ALA A 25 -21.80 79.27 56.85
N PHE A 26 -21.52 80.54 57.13
CA PHE A 26 -22.50 81.63 57.15
C PHE A 26 -23.17 81.69 55.77
N LYS A 27 -24.35 81.08 55.63
CA LYS A 27 -25.18 81.31 54.44
C LYS A 27 -25.62 82.76 54.53
N GLN A 28 -24.83 83.63 53.92
CA GLN A 28 -25.25 84.93 53.49
C GLN A 28 -26.51 84.72 52.66
N THR A 29 -27.65 84.92 53.30
CA THR A 29 -28.86 85.32 52.60
C THR A 29 -28.47 86.61 51.91
N ASP A 30 -28.12 86.49 50.63
CA ASP A 30 -28.11 87.63 49.74
C ASP A 30 -29.51 88.21 49.82
N ASN A 31 -29.64 89.31 50.57
CA ASN A 31 -30.92 89.97 50.81
C ASN A 31 -31.18 90.97 49.69
N THR A 32 -30.81 90.58 48.46
CA THR A 32 -31.59 90.92 47.29
C THR A 32 -33.02 90.47 47.58
N THR A 33 -33.93 91.42 47.66
CA THR A 33 -35.36 91.11 47.68
C THR A 33 -35.69 90.47 46.34
N GLU A 34 -35.73 89.12 46.30
CA GLU A 34 -36.23 88.37 45.15
C GLU A 34 -37.68 88.81 44.91
N VAL A 35 -37.86 89.82 44.05
CA VAL A 35 -39.16 90.18 43.50
C VAL A 35 -39.52 89.05 42.56
N TYR A 36 -40.36 88.14 43.06
CA TYR A 36 -40.91 87.05 42.27
C TYR A 36 -41.75 87.61 41.11
N GLU A 37 -41.95 86.88 40.04
CA GLU A 37 -42.63 87.41 38.84
C GLU A 37 -43.85 86.56 38.48
N ILE A 38 -44.98 87.23 38.28
CA ILE A 38 -46.20 86.67 37.70
C ILE A 38 -46.41 87.29 36.32
N ARG A 39 -46.62 86.46 35.30
CA ARG A 39 -46.93 86.87 33.93
C ARG A 39 -48.33 86.45 33.54
N ILE A 40 -49.10 87.38 33.00
CA ILE A 40 -50.39 87.08 32.37
C ILE A 40 -50.57 87.85 31.07
N TYR A 41 -51.23 87.27 30.08
CA TYR A 41 -51.42 87.94 28.80
C TYR A 41 -52.56 88.96 28.82
N GLU A 42 -52.40 90.04 28.04
CA GLU A 42 -53.43 91.04 27.82
C GLU A 42 -54.73 90.47 27.24
N ASN A 43 -55.88 90.96 27.73
CA ASN A 43 -57.22 90.45 27.40
C ASN A 43 -57.39 88.95 27.71
N ALA A 44 -56.72 88.45 28.75
CA ALA A 44 -57.01 87.15 29.32
C ALA A 44 -58.39 87.18 30.01
N PRO A 45 -59.32 86.27 29.68
CA PRO A 45 -60.64 86.21 30.30
C PRO A 45 -60.57 85.68 31.74
N PRO A 46 -61.64 85.83 32.55
CA PRO A 46 -61.77 85.19 33.86
C PRO A 46 -61.50 83.68 33.83
N GLY A 47 -60.92 83.14 34.91
CA GLY A 47 -60.50 81.74 35.02
C GLY A 47 -59.17 81.41 34.31
N THR A 48 -58.45 82.41 33.78
CA THR A 48 -57.12 82.21 33.20
C THR A 48 -56.08 82.07 34.30
N LYS A 49 -55.36 80.94 34.32
CA LYS A 49 -54.17 80.75 35.16
C LYS A 49 -53.02 81.66 34.70
N ALA A 50 -52.43 82.40 35.63
CA ALA A 50 -51.20 83.16 35.39
C ALA A 50 -49.93 82.26 35.47
N THR A 51 -48.87 82.66 34.77
CA THR A 51 -47.60 81.95 34.75
C THR A 51 -46.65 82.52 35.81
N LEU A 52 -46.03 81.64 36.60
CA LEU A 52 -45.06 82.01 37.63
C LEU A 52 -43.63 81.82 37.15
N ASN A 53 -42.70 82.69 37.56
CA ASN A 53 -41.28 82.40 37.36
C ASN A 53 -40.79 81.24 38.24
N GLU A 54 -39.67 80.63 37.81
CA GLU A 54 -39.06 79.46 38.42
C GLU A 54 -38.81 79.57 39.93
N ALA A 55 -38.41 80.77 40.38
CA ALA A 55 -38.11 81.04 41.76
C ALA A 55 -39.39 81.01 42.62
N PHE A 56 -40.46 81.68 42.18
CA PHE A 56 -41.74 81.69 42.89
C PHE A 56 -42.36 80.29 42.94
N ASP A 57 -42.38 79.62 41.79
CA ASP A 57 -42.96 78.29 41.60
C ASP A 57 -42.20 77.22 42.42
N ARG A 58 -40.87 77.33 42.60
CA ARG A 58 -40.13 76.53 43.59
C ARG A 58 -40.56 76.86 45.02
N VAL A 59 -40.53 78.13 45.40
CA VAL A 59 -40.74 78.59 46.77
C VAL A 59 -42.16 78.25 47.27
N LEU A 60 -43.18 78.29 46.40
CA LEU A 60 -44.54 77.82 46.70
C LEU A 60 -44.62 76.30 46.89
N ARG A 61 -43.94 75.49 46.06
CA ARG A 61 -43.91 74.03 46.21
C ARG A 61 -43.23 73.58 47.51
N ASP A 62 -42.18 74.27 47.93
CA ASP A 62 -41.50 74.02 49.21
C ASP A 62 -42.41 74.33 50.41
N MET A 63 -43.36 75.27 50.24
CA MET A 63 -44.35 75.68 51.25
C MET A 63 -45.79 75.21 50.94
N LYS A 64 -45.95 74.12 50.17
CA LYS A 64 -47.25 73.55 49.77
C LYS A 64 -48.19 73.11 50.92
N ASN A 65 -47.68 73.08 52.15
CA ASN A 65 -48.42 72.74 53.37
C ASN A 65 -48.89 73.99 54.14
N CYS A 66 -48.73 75.19 53.56
CA CYS A 66 -49.02 76.47 54.20
C CYS A 66 -50.26 77.11 53.57
N PHE A 67 -51.09 77.76 54.38
CA PHE A 67 -52.20 78.58 53.86
C PHE A 67 -51.64 79.87 53.24
N ALA A 68 -52.28 80.41 52.21
CA ALA A 68 -51.81 81.60 51.52
C ALA A 68 -52.90 82.67 51.47
N GLN A 69 -52.52 83.93 51.68
CA GLN A 69 -53.37 85.10 51.50
C GLN A 69 -52.68 86.09 50.56
N LEU A 70 -53.40 86.56 49.54
CA LEU A 70 -52.94 87.58 48.61
C LEU A 70 -53.29 88.98 49.14
N ASP A 71 -52.32 89.87 49.15
CA ASP A 71 -52.46 91.31 49.36
C ASP A 71 -51.93 92.07 48.13
N SER A 72 -52.80 92.77 47.40
CA SER A 72 -52.43 93.51 46.18
C SER A 72 -53.54 94.46 45.72
N ASP A 73 -53.17 95.63 45.19
CA ASP A 73 -54.09 96.63 44.59
C ASP A 73 -54.73 96.18 43.24
N VAL A 74 -54.67 94.88 42.91
CA VAL A 74 -55.01 94.33 41.59
C VAL A 74 -56.35 93.60 41.66
N ASP A 75 -57.42 94.25 41.20
CA ASP A 75 -58.81 93.80 41.40
C ASP A 75 -59.29 92.67 40.47
N TRP A 76 -58.41 92.18 39.60
CA TRP A 76 -58.69 91.20 38.56
C TRP A 76 -57.96 89.86 38.74
N ILE A 77 -57.16 89.69 39.80
CA ILE A 77 -56.39 88.47 40.09
C ILE A 77 -56.67 87.94 41.51
N GLU A 78 -56.67 86.62 41.67
CA GLU A 78 -56.88 85.90 42.94
C GLU A 78 -55.88 84.73 43.05
N PHE A 79 -55.60 84.25 44.27
CA PHE A 79 -54.74 83.07 44.51
C PHE A 79 -55.55 81.89 45.05
N ASP A 80 -55.62 80.81 44.28
CA ASP A 80 -56.18 79.53 44.72
C ASP A 80 -55.20 78.83 45.66
N THR A 81 -55.57 78.73 46.94
CA THR A 81 -54.76 78.11 48.00
C THR A 81 -54.69 76.58 47.91
N SER A 82 -55.66 75.94 47.25
CA SER A 82 -55.74 74.48 47.10
C SER A 82 -54.97 73.98 45.87
N LEU A 83 -54.93 74.79 44.80
CA LEU A 83 -54.19 74.51 43.57
C LEU A 83 -52.82 75.21 43.51
N LEU A 84 -52.54 76.14 44.44
CA LEU A 84 -51.30 76.94 44.54
C LEU A 84 -51.00 77.76 43.27
N ILE A 85 -52.03 78.37 42.69
CA ILE A 85 -51.95 79.11 41.42
C ILE A 85 -52.73 80.42 41.49
N PHE A 86 -52.28 81.41 40.72
CA PHE A 86 -53.02 82.63 40.50
C PHE A 86 -53.99 82.45 39.33
N MET A 87 -55.23 82.90 39.49
CA MET A 87 -56.28 82.93 38.46
C MET A 87 -56.82 84.35 38.28
N THR A 88 -57.39 84.63 37.11
CA THR A 88 -58.13 85.88 36.87
C THR A 88 -59.57 85.80 37.35
N THR A 89 -60.03 86.86 38.01
CA THR A 89 -61.44 87.08 38.37
C THR A 89 -62.16 87.97 37.35
N LYS A 90 -61.42 88.77 36.58
CA LYS A 90 -61.92 89.70 35.54
C LYS A 90 -61.06 89.60 34.28
N GLU A 91 -61.41 90.36 33.24
CA GLU A 91 -60.59 90.47 32.03
C GLU A 91 -59.34 91.33 32.29
N VAL A 92 -58.17 90.87 31.85
CA VAL A 92 -56.87 91.52 32.10
C VAL A 92 -56.67 92.73 31.17
N PRO A 93 -56.20 93.89 31.67
CA PRO A 93 -55.94 95.08 30.85
C PRO A 93 -54.85 94.86 29.78
N SER A 94 -54.61 95.85 28.92
CA SER A 94 -53.57 95.77 27.89
C SER A 94 -52.14 95.86 28.45
N SER A 95 -51.18 95.26 27.75
CA SER A 95 -49.74 95.21 28.07
C SER A 95 -49.02 96.56 28.12
N ALA A 96 -49.73 97.67 27.86
CA ALA A 96 -49.26 99.03 28.11
C ALA A 96 -49.45 99.50 29.58
N ALA A 97 -50.06 98.69 30.44
CA ALA A 97 -50.21 98.97 31.87
C ALA A 97 -48.84 99.00 32.60
N PRO A 98 -48.67 99.85 33.64
CA PRO A 98 -47.46 99.84 34.45
C PRO A 98 -47.29 98.51 35.21
N MET A 99 -46.04 98.13 35.45
CA MET A 99 -45.66 96.99 36.30
C MET A 99 -46.26 97.12 37.70
N GLN A 100 -47.17 96.21 38.06
CA GLN A 100 -47.84 96.17 39.35
C GLN A 100 -47.09 95.26 40.33
N TYR A 101 -47.42 95.33 41.60
CA TYR A 101 -46.80 94.53 42.66
C TYR A 101 -47.85 93.98 43.61
N GLY A 102 -47.52 92.88 44.30
CA GLY A 102 -48.33 92.29 45.34
C GLY A 102 -47.48 91.52 46.34
N THR A 103 -48.07 91.15 47.47
CA THR A 103 -47.45 90.31 48.49
C THR A 103 -48.32 89.08 48.73
N LEU A 104 -47.73 87.89 48.63
CA LEU A 104 -48.37 86.66 49.05
C LEU A 104 -47.89 86.30 50.45
N HIS A 105 -48.79 86.32 51.43
CA HIS A 105 -48.52 85.94 52.81
C HIS A 105 -48.78 84.44 53.01
N LEU A 106 -47.72 83.69 53.23
CA LEU A 106 -47.79 82.26 53.55
C LEU A 106 -47.78 82.04 55.06
N MET A 107 -48.74 81.27 55.55
CA MET A 107 -48.94 80.93 56.95
C MET A 107 -48.71 79.42 57.13
N CYS A 108 -47.51 79.08 57.63
CA CYS A 108 -47.06 77.71 57.80
C CYS A 108 -47.26 77.22 59.25
N ALA A 109 -47.16 75.90 59.44
CA ALA A 109 -47.16 75.28 60.76
C ALA A 109 -46.07 75.90 61.68
N SER A 110 -46.31 75.86 63.00
CA SER A 110 -45.47 76.49 64.03
C SER A 110 -45.40 78.02 63.98
N ASN A 111 -46.51 78.69 63.61
CA ASN A 111 -46.64 80.15 63.50
C ASN A 111 -45.60 80.83 62.59
N MET A 112 -45.06 80.10 61.61
CA MET A 112 -44.10 80.66 60.66
C MET A 112 -44.85 81.38 59.52
N MET A 113 -44.89 82.71 59.58
CA MET A 113 -45.39 83.57 58.51
C MET A 113 -44.24 83.97 57.58
N ARG A 114 -44.42 83.84 56.26
CA ARG A 114 -43.46 84.31 55.25
C ARG A 114 -44.18 85.10 54.16
N SER A 115 -43.83 86.37 54.03
CA SER A 115 -44.30 87.24 52.95
C SER A 115 -43.41 87.08 51.71
N LEU A 116 -44.01 86.91 50.54
CA LEU A 116 -43.34 86.83 49.24
C LEU A 116 -43.80 88.01 48.38
N THR A 117 -42.94 89.01 48.19
CA THR A 117 -43.21 90.14 47.31
C THR A 117 -43.00 89.75 45.85
N PHE A 118 -43.96 90.04 44.99
CA PHE A 118 -43.89 89.76 43.57
C PHE A 118 -44.26 90.97 42.71
N SER A 119 -43.75 91.02 41.48
CA SER A 119 -44.24 91.87 40.41
C SER A 119 -45.23 91.12 39.53
N LEU A 120 -46.17 91.87 38.96
CA LEU A 120 -47.20 91.39 38.06
C LEU A 120 -47.03 92.08 36.71
N HIS A 121 -46.79 91.27 35.68
CA HIS A 121 -46.46 91.70 34.33
C HIS A 121 -47.57 91.29 33.36
N VAL A 122 -48.19 92.27 32.72
CA VAL A 122 -49.11 92.03 31.61
C VAL A 122 -48.30 91.87 30.32
N THR A 123 -48.19 90.64 29.84
CA THR A 123 -47.40 90.27 28.65
C THR A 123 -48.26 90.22 27.39
N ARG A 124 -47.62 90.02 26.25
CA ARG A 124 -48.32 89.51 25.06
C ARG A 124 -48.65 88.03 25.25
N ARG A 125 -49.70 87.57 24.55
CA ARG A 125 -50.11 86.16 24.55
C ARG A 125 -49.11 85.27 23.81
N ASN A 126 -48.52 84.31 24.51
CA ASN A 126 -47.71 83.21 23.97
C ASN A 126 -48.49 82.43 22.90
N ARG A 127 -47.78 82.02 21.84
CA ARG A 127 -48.31 81.23 20.71
C ARG A 127 -47.41 80.08 20.27
N HIS A 128 -46.17 80.02 20.76
CA HIS A 128 -45.18 79.03 20.33
C HIS A 128 -44.92 78.07 21.50
N PRO A 129 -45.34 76.80 21.42
CA PRO A 129 -44.94 75.81 22.41
C PRO A 129 -43.47 75.43 22.20
N PRO A 130 -42.73 75.11 23.27
CA PRO A 130 -41.38 74.60 23.16
C PRO A 130 -41.39 73.27 22.41
N LYS A 131 -40.48 73.04 21.46
CA LYS A 131 -40.51 71.87 20.57
C LYS A 131 -39.28 70.98 20.74
N PHE A 132 -39.49 69.70 21.06
CA PHE A 132 -38.44 68.68 20.97
C PHE A 132 -38.05 68.41 19.50
N SER A 133 -36.77 68.14 19.22
CA SER A 133 -36.30 67.77 17.87
C SER A 133 -36.76 66.38 17.42
N SER A 134 -37.12 65.50 18.37
CA SER A 134 -37.71 64.17 18.14
C SER A 134 -38.92 63.97 19.04
N ASP A 135 -39.92 63.24 18.55
CA ASP A 135 -41.04 62.71 19.34
C ASP A 135 -40.62 61.50 20.20
N HIS A 136 -39.59 60.77 19.78
CA HIS A 136 -39.02 59.64 20.52
C HIS A 136 -37.49 59.73 20.66
N TYR A 137 -37.01 59.82 21.91
CA TYR A 137 -35.60 59.67 22.27
C TYR A 137 -35.33 58.27 22.81
N LYS A 138 -34.21 57.67 22.39
CA LYS A 138 -33.74 56.37 22.89
C LYS A 138 -32.28 56.50 23.32
N PHE A 139 -31.98 56.22 24.60
CA PHE A 139 -30.61 56.26 25.12
C PHE A 139 -30.22 54.91 25.75
N TYR A 140 -29.05 54.39 25.38
CA TYR A 140 -28.41 53.28 26.10
C TYR A 140 -27.55 53.88 27.23
N ALA A 141 -27.85 53.55 28.47
CA ALA A 141 -27.25 54.14 29.66
C ALA A 141 -26.31 53.15 30.37
N PRO A 142 -24.98 53.30 30.27
CA PRO A 142 -24.06 52.39 30.94
C PRO A 142 -24.25 52.43 32.46
N VAL A 143 -24.49 51.27 33.09
CA VAL A 143 -24.67 51.18 34.56
C VAL A 143 -23.39 51.47 35.35
N SER A 144 -22.26 51.67 34.66
CA SER A 144 -21.00 52.20 35.16
C SER A 144 -21.02 53.71 35.42
N LEU A 145 -21.94 54.47 34.80
CA LEU A 145 -22.05 55.92 34.98
C LEU A 145 -22.33 56.29 36.44
N ARG A 146 -21.57 57.27 36.94
CA ARG A 146 -21.74 57.84 38.29
C ARG A 146 -22.86 58.88 38.28
N PRO A 147 -23.56 59.11 39.41
CA PRO A 147 -24.43 60.26 39.56
C PRO A 147 -23.71 61.57 39.20
N GLY A 148 -24.38 62.44 38.45
CA GLY A 148 -23.85 63.68 37.89
C GLY A 148 -23.43 63.60 36.42
N LEU A 149 -23.16 62.41 35.86
CA LEU A 149 -22.72 62.26 34.45
C LEU A 149 -23.90 62.29 33.46
N GLU A 150 -23.68 62.87 32.28
CA GLU A 150 -24.63 62.92 31.16
C GLU A 150 -24.78 61.52 30.50
N VAL A 151 -26.02 61.13 30.24
CA VAL A 151 -26.42 59.87 29.56
C VAL A 151 -26.68 60.10 28.07
N GLY A 152 -27.14 61.31 27.74
CA GLY A 152 -27.55 61.76 26.42
C GLY A 152 -28.18 63.14 26.50
N ARG A 153 -28.36 63.79 25.36
CA ARG A 153 -28.91 65.15 25.27
C ARG A 153 -30.19 65.18 24.45
N VAL A 154 -31.21 65.87 24.95
CA VAL A 154 -32.43 66.15 24.20
C VAL A 154 -32.40 67.59 23.71
N VAL A 155 -32.73 67.83 22.44
CA VAL A 155 -32.75 69.17 21.87
C VAL A 155 -34.18 69.70 21.95
N VAL A 156 -34.34 70.82 22.64
CA VAL A 156 -35.62 71.54 22.75
C VAL A 156 -35.38 72.96 22.27
N THR A 157 -36.16 73.39 21.29
CA THR A 157 -36.12 74.74 20.72
C THR A 157 -37.47 75.40 20.95
N ASP A 158 -37.48 76.56 21.59
CA ASP A 158 -38.62 77.46 21.54
C ASP A 158 -38.36 78.54 20.48
N ASN A 159 -39.41 78.91 19.75
CA ASN A 159 -39.33 79.86 18.64
C ASN A 159 -39.97 81.22 18.99
N ASP A 160 -40.44 81.44 20.22
CA ASP A 160 -41.06 82.71 20.59
C ASP A 160 -40.02 83.85 20.61
N PRO A 161 -40.23 84.98 19.88
CA PRO A 161 -39.25 86.04 19.69
C PRO A 161 -39.05 86.93 20.92
N ILE A 162 -39.65 86.56 22.06
CA ILE A 162 -39.59 87.26 23.32
C ILE A 162 -38.94 86.32 24.35
N ILE A 163 -37.74 86.70 24.81
CA ILE A 163 -36.85 85.84 25.64
C ILE A 163 -37.55 85.27 26.87
N TYR A 164 -38.47 86.02 27.49
CA TYR A 164 -39.20 85.55 28.67
C TYR A 164 -40.26 84.49 28.36
N ASN A 165 -40.80 84.45 27.14
CA ASN A 165 -41.64 83.35 26.68
C ASN A 165 -40.78 82.15 26.28
N SER A 166 -39.67 82.33 25.55
CA SER A 166 -38.79 81.23 25.14
C SER A 166 -37.86 80.68 26.26
N GLN A 167 -38.11 81.04 27.52
CA GLN A 167 -37.43 80.48 28.69
C GLN A 167 -37.97 79.07 29.00
N LEU A 168 -37.11 78.05 28.88
CA LEU A 168 -37.48 76.64 29.05
C LEU A 168 -37.35 76.13 30.50
N GLN A 169 -38.33 75.35 30.96
CA GLN A 169 -38.15 74.33 31.98
C GLN A 169 -38.37 72.93 31.38
N LEU A 170 -37.48 72.00 31.73
CA LEU A 170 -37.53 70.60 31.30
C LEU A 170 -37.75 69.69 32.51
N THR A 171 -38.66 68.71 32.38
CA THR A 171 -39.03 67.78 33.46
C THR A 171 -39.16 66.36 32.92
N VAL A 172 -38.80 65.36 33.74
CA VAL A 172 -38.98 63.93 33.45
C VAL A 172 -40.07 63.36 34.34
N ILE A 173 -41.08 62.72 33.73
CA ILE A 173 -42.21 62.08 34.40
C ILE A 173 -42.18 60.59 34.01
N PRO A 174 -42.42 59.62 34.92
CA PRO A 174 -42.46 58.21 34.54
C PRO A 174 -43.73 57.86 33.76
N MET A 175 -43.63 56.96 32.77
CA MET A 175 -44.81 56.34 32.14
C MET A 175 -45.21 55.02 32.81
N ASP A 176 -44.22 54.28 33.34
CA ASP A 176 -44.42 53.08 34.16
C ASP A 176 -45.16 53.43 35.47
N SER A 177 -45.85 52.44 36.05
CA SER A 177 -46.55 52.54 37.35
C SER A 177 -45.62 52.64 38.58
N ASP A 178 -44.29 52.63 38.38
CA ASP A 178 -43.29 52.88 39.43
C ASP A 178 -42.82 54.35 39.40
N PRO A 179 -43.32 55.22 40.31
CA PRO A 179 -42.89 56.62 40.38
C PRO A 179 -41.41 56.76 40.80
N SER A 180 -40.77 55.71 41.31
CA SER A 180 -39.35 55.74 41.68
C SER A 180 -38.42 55.88 40.47
N LEU A 181 -38.88 55.50 39.26
CA LEU A 181 -38.10 55.51 38.03
C LEU A 181 -37.57 56.91 37.66
N ALA A 182 -38.33 57.98 37.94
CA ALA A 182 -37.88 59.35 37.69
C ALA A 182 -36.72 59.79 38.60
N ASN A 183 -36.51 59.14 39.76
CA ASN A 183 -35.42 59.49 40.69
C ASN A 183 -34.04 59.03 40.20
N TYR A 184 -33.95 58.23 39.12
CA TYR A 184 -32.67 57.86 38.50
C TYR A 184 -32.11 58.93 37.57
N TRP A 185 -32.90 59.95 37.20
CA TRP A 185 -32.55 60.93 36.18
C TRP A 185 -32.66 62.38 36.68
N ALA A 186 -31.83 63.25 36.15
CA ALA A 186 -31.87 64.70 36.33
C ALA A 186 -31.74 65.36 34.96
N LEU A 187 -32.81 65.98 34.47
CA LEU A 187 -32.80 66.69 33.20
C LEU A 187 -32.48 68.16 33.45
N HIS A 188 -31.39 68.64 32.87
CA HIS A 188 -30.90 70.01 33.02
C HIS A 188 -31.41 70.92 31.88
N LYS A 189 -31.42 72.24 32.10
CA LYS A 189 -31.98 73.23 31.13
C LYS A 189 -31.30 73.25 29.76
N ASN A 190 -30.05 72.82 29.69
CA ASN A 190 -29.27 72.62 28.46
C ASN A 190 -29.66 71.34 27.69
N GLY A 191 -30.67 70.59 28.16
CA GLY A 191 -31.10 69.33 27.59
C GLY A 191 -30.30 68.10 28.03
N SER A 192 -29.28 68.23 28.90
CA SER A 192 -28.50 67.07 29.32
C SER A 192 -29.29 66.21 30.33
N LEU A 193 -29.46 64.93 30.01
CA LEU A 193 -30.09 63.94 30.88
C LEU A 193 -29.00 63.27 31.72
N ASN A 194 -28.83 63.69 32.96
CA ASN A 194 -27.77 63.21 33.83
C ASN A 194 -28.28 62.10 34.79
N VAL A 195 -27.40 61.20 35.19
CA VAL A 195 -27.69 60.17 36.21
C VAL A 195 -27.88 60.86 37.57
N ARG A 196 -29.00 60.61 38.25
CA ARG A 196 -29.30 61.14 39.60
C ARG A 196 -29.12 60.12 40.71
N LYS A 197 -29.29 58.82 40.42
CA LYS A 197 -29.13 57.70 41.37
C LYS A 197 -28.41 56.54 40.67
N SER A 198 -27.56 55.83 41.41
CA SER A 198 -26.86 54.65 40.89
C SER A 198 -27.83 53.61 40.33
N MET A 199 -27.60 53.17 39.09
CA MET A 199 -28.47 52.21 38.39
C MET A 199 -28.22 50.76 38.80
N LYS A 200 -26.99 50.43 39.24
CA LYS A 200 -26.45 49.06 39.37
C LYS A 200 -27.28 48.08 40.21
N SER A 201 -28.05 48.57 41.19
CA SER A 201 -28.87 47.76 42.09
C SER A 201 -30.37 48.04 41.98
N GLY A 202 -30.78 48.90 41.03
CA GLY A 202 -32.15 49.39 40.92
C GLY A 202 -32.83 49.17 39.58
N LEU A 203 -32.07 49.06 38.49
CA LEU A 203 -32.60 48.85 37.13
C LEU A 203 -32.07 47.54 36.54
N LYS A 204 -32.91 46.83 35.77
CA LYS A 204 -32.51 45.62 35.05
C LYS A 204 -31.76 45.98 33.77
N LEU A 205 -30.65 45.28 33.50
CA LEU A 205 -29.92 45.39 32.24
C LEU A 205 -30.82 45.03 31.05
N TYR A 206 -30.61 45.73 29.93
CA TYR A 206 -31.29 45.56 28.64
C TYR A 206 -32.83 45.65 28.66
N LYS A 207 -33.47 46.04 29.77
CA LYS A 207 -34.91 46.38 29.82
C LYS A 207 -35.12 47.81 29.31
N ASN A 208 -36.12 47.98 28.43
CA ASN A 208 -36.70 49.30 28.12
C ASN A 208 -37.40 49.89 29.36
N TYR A 209 -37.02 51.10 29.76
CA TYR A 209 -37.72 51.90 30.76
C TYR A 209 -38.29 53.16 30.11
N GLU A 210 -39.62 53.32 30.18
CA GLU A 210 -40.32 54.37 29.43
C GLU A 210 -40.68 55.58 30.31
N LEU A 211 -40.36 56.76 29.78
CA LEU A 211 -40.41 58.05 30.44
C LEU A 211 -41.09 59.06 29.50
N LYS A 212 -41.76 60.03 30.11
CA LYS A 212 -42.38 61.17 29.45
C LYS A 212 -41.52 62.39 29.74
N LEU A 213 -40.89 62.93 28.71
CA LEU A 213 -40.27 64.25 28.77
C LEU A 213 -41.38 65.29 28.61
N VAL A 214 -41.34 66.31 29.45
CA VAL A 214 -42.18 67.49 29.31
C VAL A 214 -41.27 68.71 29.25
N ALA A 215 -41.35 69.45 28.16
CA ALA A 215 -40.82 70.80 28.06
C ALA A 215 -41.99 71.76 28.22
N PHE A 216 -41.83 72.78 29.06
CA PHE A 216 -42.79 73.87 29.16
C PHE A 216 -42.06 75.22 29.26
N ASP A 217 -42.76 76.25 28.83
CA ASP A 217 -42.26 77.61 28.80
C ASP A 217 -42.66 78.42 30.06
N TYR A 218 -42.16 79.65 30.15
CA TYR A 218 -42.64 80.66 31.11
C TYR A 218 -43.36 81.83 30.42
N GLY A 219 -43.95 81.57 29.25
CA GLY A 219 -44.86 82.51 28.58
C GLY A 219 -46.25 82.47 29.21
N SER A 220 -47.14 83.37 28.78
CA SER A 220 -48.55 83.34 29.20
C SER A 220 -49.50 83.29 28.00
N PRO A 221 -50.39 82.29 27.87
CA PRO A 221 -50.49 81.10 28.74
C PRO A 221 -49.21 80.26 28.63
N GLN A 222 -48.90 79.53 29.70
CA GLN A 222 -47.83 78.54 29.69
C GLN A 222 -48.19 77.41 28.72
N LEU A 223 -47.37 77.18 27.69
CA LEU A 223 -47.52 76.06 26.76
C LEU A 223 -46.50 74.97 27.11
N PHE A 224 -46.74 73.77 26.57
CA PHE A 224 -45.88 72.61 26.79
C PHE A 224 -45.88 71.69 25.58
N SER A 225 -44.83 70.88 25.47
CA SER A 225 -44.79 69.72 24.59
C SER A 225 -44.30 68.48 25.31
N VAL A 226 -44.42 67.35 24.64
CA VAL A 226 -44.13 66.02 25.16
C VAL A 226 -43.28 65.26 24.15
N ALA A 227 -42.27 64.55 24.65
CA ALA A 227 -41.59 63.50 23.91
C ALA A 227 -41.52 62.21 24.75
N LYS A 228 -41.52 61.05 24.09
CA LYS A 228 -41.29 59.76 24.73
C LYS A 228 -39.79 59.51 24.83
N LEU A 229 -39.30 59.21 26.02
CA LEU A 229 -37.92 58.79 26.26
C LEU A 229 -37.91 57.31 26.68
N THR A 230 -37.17 56.47 25.97
CA THR A 230 -36.84 55.11 26.44
C THR A 230 -35.37 55.06 26.82
N VAL A 231 -35.09 54.76 28.08
CA VAL A 231 -33.73 54.51 28.57
C VAL A 231 -33.52 53.01 28.74
N ILE A 232 -32.38 52.50 28.29
CA ILE A 232 -32.01 51.09 28.38
C ILE A 232 -30.70 51.00 29.19
N PRO A 233 -30.72 50.47 30.42
CA PRO A 233 -29.50 50.25 31.20
C PRO A 233 -28.64 49.17 30.53
N VAL A 234 -27.37 49.46 30.25
CA VAL A 234 -26.45 48.52 29.57
C VAL A 234 -25.18 48.29 30.39
N SER A 235 -24.58 47.12 30.23
CA SER A 235 -23.27 46.75 30.80
C SER A 235 -22.12 47.31 29.95
N VAL A 236 -22.30 47.30 28.63
CA VAL A 236 -21.36 47.77 27.61
C VAL A 236 -22.03 48.84 26.73
N SER A 237 -21.33 49.91 26.37
CA SER A 237 -21.84 50.94 25.46
C SER A 237 -21.76 50.50 23.99
N ALA A 238 -22.36 51.28 23.08
CA ALA A 238 -22.14 51.09 21.65
C ALA A 238 -20.64 51.26 21.29
N PRO A 239 -20.14 50.55 20.26
CA PRO A 239 -18.90 50.90 19.57
C PRO A 239 -19.01 52.30 18.95
N ARG A 240 -17.87 52.99 18.80
CA ARG A 240 -17.82 54.38 18.32
C ARG A 240 -17.16 54.44 16.94
N ASN A 241 -17.34 55.55 16.21
CA ASN A 241 -16.59 55.85 14.98
C ASN A 241 -16.58 54.71 13.93
N VAL A 242 -17.75 54.08 13.74
CA VAL A 242 -17.97 53.01 12.76
C VAL A 242 -17.72 53.55 11.36
N ARG A 243 -16.90 52.83 10.58
CA ARG A 243 -16.44 53.23 9.24
C ARG A 243 -16.17 52.02 8.35
N VAL A 244 -16.27 52.22 7.04
CA VAL A 244 -15.90 51.20 6.04
C VAL A 244 -14.52 51.53 5.51
N ASN A 245 -13.59 50.56 5.58
CA ASN A 245 -12.23 50.73 5.06
C ASN A 245 -12.17 50.40 3.56
N ILE A 246 -12.75 49.26 3.19
CA ILE A 246 -13.01 48.83 1.82
C ILE A 246 -14.29 47.99 1.80
N ALA A 247 -15.14 48.18 0.80
CA ALA A 247 -16.21 47.24 0.48
C ALA A 247 -16.31 47.11 -1.03
N ASN A 248 -16.05 45.92 -1.57
CA ASN A 248 -16.25 45.60 -2.97
C ASN A 248 -17.22 44.40 -3.09
N ARG A 249 -17.35 43.85 -4.31
CA ARG A 249 -18.24 42.72 -4.59
C ARG A 249 -17.85 41.40 -3.92
N ILE A 250 -16.59 41.23 -3.50
CA ILE A 250 -15.99 39.96 -3.05
C ILE A 250 -15.75 39.96 -1.54
N TYR A 251 -15.31 41.08 -0.98
CA TYR A 251 -15.00 41.25 0.44
C TYR A 251 -15.25 42.68 0.94
N GLN A 252 -15.47 42.80 2.24
CA GLN A 252 -15.75 44.06 2.91
C GLN A 252 -15.03 44.09 4.27
N ILE A 253 -14.32 45.16 4.57
CA ILE A 253 -13.58 45.36 5.83
C ILE A 253 -14.15 46.58 6.54
N PHE A 254 -14.65 46.34 7.74
CA PHE A 254 -15.28 47.33 8.63
C PHE A 254 -14.35 47.63 9.79
N GLU A 255 -14.34 48.88 10.26
CA GLU A 255 -13.63 49.30 11.45
C GLU A 255 -14.54 50.07 12.40
N TRP A 256 -14.17 50.06 13.67
CA TRP A 256 -14.78 50.87 14.73
C TRP A 256 -13.72 51.19 15.78
N ASP A 257 -14.06 52.10 16.69
CA ASP A 257 -13.32 52.35 17.92
C ASP A 257 -14.07 51.68 19.08
N ALA A 258 -13.33 51.08 20.01
CA ALA A 258 -13.88 50.34 21.15
C ALA A 258 -14.95 51.13 21.95
N PRO A 259 -15.93 50.42 22.56
CA PRO A 259 -16.88 50.99 23.50
C PRO A 259 -16.22 51.85 24.59
N GLU A 260 -16.83 52.97 24.92
CA GLU A 260 -16.34 53.89 25.96
C GLU A 260 -16.55 53.33 27.38
N PHE A 261 -17.56 52.48 27.55
CA PHE A 261 -17.89 51.85 28.83
C PHE A 261 -18.10 50.35 28.67
N GLY A 262 -17.46 49.57 29.54
CA GLY A 262 -17.51 48.10 29.50
C GLY A 262 -16.57 47.49 28.46
N VAL A 263 -16.49 46.16 28.45
CA VAL A 263 -15.79 45.37 27.44
C VAL A 263 -16.82 44.37 26.90
N PRO A 264 -17.05 44.30 25.57
CA PRO A 264 -17.99 43.34 24.99
C PRO A 264 -17.43 41.91 25.04
N GLN A 265 -18.33 40.93 24.99
CA GLN A 265 -17.98 39.53 24.79
C GLN A 265 -17.77 39.20 23.30
N SER A 266 -18.54 39.83 22.42
CA SER A 266 -18.35 39.82 20.96
C SER A 266 -18.80 41.14 20.35
N ILE A 267 -18.30 41.46 19.16
CA ILE A 267 -18.86 42.50 18.30
C ILE A 267 -19.67 41.81 17.21
N ARG A 268 -20.97 42.13 17.11
CA ARG A 268 -21.84 41.72 16.00
C ARG A 268 -21.82 42.77 14.90
N ILE A 269 -21.67 42.32 13.66
CA ILE A 269 -21.77 43.14 12.46
C ILE A 269 -22.94 42.62 11.63
N GLU A 270 -23.89 43.50 11.32
CA GLU A 270 -25.02 43.23 10.43
C GLU A 270 -24.97 44.14 9.21
N ILE A 271 -25.02 43.57 8.02
CA ILE A 271 -25.05 44.29 6.74
C ILE A 271 -26.48 44.18 6.19
N HIS A 272 -27.15 45.31 6.01
CA HIS A 272 -28.53 45.39 5.53
C HIS A 272 -28.59 46.09 4.16
N ARG A 273 -29.54 45.70 3.29
CA ARG A 273 -29.87 46.35 2.02
C ARG A 273 -31.34 46.77 2.08
N GLY A 274 -31.62 48.07 2.16
CA GLY A 274 -32.96 48.55 2.51
C GLY A 274 -33.38 48.06 3.91
N ASN A 275 -34.41 47.22 3.99
CA ASN A 275 -34.87 46.58 5.24
C ASN A 275 -34.34 45.15 5.43
N ASP A 276 -33.77 44.53 4.39
CA ASP A 276 -33.39 43.12 4.41
C ASP A 276 -31.98 42.94 4.97
N VAL A 277 -31.78 41.92 5.82
CA VAL A 277 -30.46 41.55 6.34
C VAL A 277 -29.74 40.68 5.31
N MET A 278 -28.64 41.19 4.75
CA MET A 278 -27.85 40.51 3.72
C MET A 278 -26.82 39.55 4.32
N HIS A 279 -26.19 39.93 5.43
CA HIS A 279 -25.16 39.14 6.09
C HIS A 279 -25.02 39.55 7.57
N THR A 280 -24.80 38.59 8.46
CA THR A 280 -24.54 38.81 9.89
C THR A 280 -23.43 37.89 10.35
N PHE A 281 -22.48 38.44 11.10
CA PHE A 281 -21.37 37.69 11.70
C PHE A 281 -20.95 38.34 13.03
N GLU A 282 -20.19 37.62 13.84
CA GLU A 282 -19.61 38.14 15.08
C GLU A 282 -18.09 37.92 15.12
N VAL A 283 -17.37 38.82 15.76
CA VAL A 283 -15.94 38.73 16.07
C VAL A 283 -15.70 38.92 17.57
N ASP A 284 -14.48 38.65 18.03
CA ASP A 284 -14.11 38.78 19.45
C ASP A 284 -14.27 40.22 19.98
N GLY A 285 -14.49 40.36 21.29
CA GLY A 285 -14.76 41.65 21.94
C GLY A 285 -13.59 42.64 21.95
N GLU A 286 -12.36 42.15 21.78
CA GLU A 286 -11.16 43.00 21.65
C GLU A 286 -10.92 43.48 20.20
N GLU A 287 -11.61 42.93 19.21
CA GLU A 287 -11.41 43.31 17.81
C GLU A 287 -12.01 44.69 17.50
N ASN A 288 -11.29 45.43 16.65
CA ASN A 288 -11.64 46.78 16.19
C ASN A 288 -11.72 46.88 14.65
N VAL A 289 -11.49 45.75 13.96
CA VAL A 289 -11.61 45.57 12.52
C VAL A 289 -12.16 44.18 12.24
N ALA A 290 -12.98 44.01 11.20
CA ALA A 290 -13.40 42.68 10.77
C ALA A 290 -13.62 42.56 9.26
N LEU A 291 -13.37 41.34 8.76
CA LEU A 291 -13.48 40.95 7.36
C LEU A 291 -14.77 40.14 7.11
N SER A 292 -15.63 40.68 6.27
CA SER A 292 -16.72 39.97 5.59
C SER A 292 -16.24 39.46 4.22
N ARG A 293 -16.68 38.26 3.83
CA ARG A 293 -16.44 37.66 2.51
C ARG A 293 -17.78 37.28 1.86
N ALA A 294 -18.66 38.26 1.73
CA ALA A 294 -19.99 38.10 1.14
C ALA A 294 -20.02 38.63 -0.31
N ASN A 295 -20.62 37.86 -1.23
CA ASN A 295 -20.74 38.25 -2.64
C ASN A 295 -21.91 39.23 -2.82
N PHE A 296 -21.62 40.49 -3.16
CA PHE A 296 -22.62 41.56 -3.23
C PHE A 296 -22.80 42.14 -4.64
N GLN A 297 -24.06 42.41 -4.99
CA GLN A 297 -24.45 43.06 -6.23
C GLN A 297 -24.23 44.57 -6.15
N VAL A 298 -23.68 45.17 -7.21
CA VAL A 298 -23.73 46.63 -7.41
C VAL A 298 -25.18 47.05 -7.60
N GLY A 299 -25.62 48.01 -6.80
CA GLY A 299 -27.03 48.32 -6.58
C GLY A 299 -27.21 49.31 -5.42
N PRO A 300 -28.45 49.48 -4.92
CA PRO A 300 -28.79 50.53 -3.96
C PRO A 300 -28.06 50.40 -2.61
N GLU A 301 -27.78 51.58 -2.05
CA GLU A 301 -27.09 51.88 -0.78
C GLU A 301 -27.24 50.79 0.32
N TYR A 302 -26.09 50.25 0.74
CA TYR A 302 -26.00 49.32 1.85
C TYR A 302 -25.83 50.08 3.17
N ARG A 303 -26.25 49.48 4.30
CA ARG A 303 -25.99 50.00 5.64
C ARG A 303 -25.42 48.92 6.55
N VAL A 304 -24.37 49.24 7.31
CA VAL A 304 -23.79 48.36 8.32
C VAL A 304 -24.17 48.84 9.72
N ILE A 305 -24.52 47.90 10.59
CA ILE A 305 -24.75 48.12 12.02
C ILE A 305 -23.71 47.29 12.78
N VAL A 306 -22.94 47.94 13.64
CA VAL A 306 -21.95 47.31 14.52
C VAL A 306 -22.48 47.40 15.95
N ALA A 307 -22.54 46.28 16.67
CA ALA A 307 -23.14 46.19 17.99
C ALA A 307 -22.23 45.46 18.99
N ALA A 308 -22.04 46.07 20.16
CA ALA A 308 -21.40 45.41 21.30
C ALA A 308 -22.36 44.38 21.91
N VAL A 309 -21.91 43.15 22.11
CA VAL A 309 -22.70 42.05 22.70
C VAL A 309 -22.16 41.71 24.10
N ASP A 310 -23.07 41.47 25.04
CA ASP A 310 -22.83 40.93 26.37
C ASP A 310 -23.81 39.78 26.63
N SER A 311 -23.47 38.93 27.60
CA SER A 311 -24.30 37.89 28.21
C SER A 311 -25.78 38.26 28.48
N ASN A 312 -26.11 39.55 28.64
CA ASN A 312 -27.46 40.04 28.94
C ASN A 312 -28.17 40.70 27.75
N GLY A 313 -27.51 40.94 26.62
CA GLY A 313 -28.08 41.68 25.47
C GLY A 313 -27.03 42.36 24.59
N HIS A 314 -27.45 43.23 23.67
CA HIS A 314 -26.56 43.92 22.74
C HIS A 314 -26.87 45.43 22.63
N THR A 315 -25.89 46.20 22.20
CA THR A 315 -25.93 47.66 22.11
C THR A 315 -25.40 48.12 20.75
N PRO A 316 -26.29 48.39 19.77
CA PRO A 316 -25.91 48.80 18.43
C PRO A 316 -25.47 50.28 18.39
N ALA A 317 -24.46 50.55 17.57
CA ALA A 317 -24.12 51.89 17.08
C ALA A 317 -25.13 52.39 16.03
N GLU A 318 -24.98 53.64 15.60
CA GLU A 318 -25.81 54.19 14.53
C GLU A 318 -25.49 53.53 13.17
N PRO A 319 -26.49 53.27 12.29
CA PRO A 319 -26.25 52.59 11.01
C PRO A 319 -25.41 53.43 10.04
N TYR A 320 -24.24 52.92 9.66
CA TYR A 320 -23.35 53.58 8.70
C TYR A 320 -23.70 53.19 7.27
N LYS A 321 -23.93 54.17 6.39
CA LYS A 321 -24.30 53.99 4.97
C LYS A 321 -23.07 53.90 4.06
N PHE A 322 -23.05 52.98 3.11
CA PHE A 322 -21.95 52.81 2.17
C PHE A 322 -22.37 52.26 0.80
N ASN A 323 -21.50 52.44 -0.18
CA ASN A 323 -21.61 51.90 -1.53
C ASN A 323 -20.44 50.93 -1.81
N LEU A 324 -20.58 50.06 -2.80
CA LEU A 324 -19.52 49.14 -3.21
C LEU A 324 -18.55 49.83 -4.19
N LEU A 325 -17.25 49.58 -4.00
CA LEU A 325 -16.18 49.87 -4.95
C LEU A 325 -16.25 48.89 -6.13
N GLU A 326 -15.95 49.38 -7.33
CA GLU A 326 -15.88 48.55 -8.54
C GLU A 326 -14.50 47.91 -8.73
N ASP A 327 -13.43 48.63 -8.38
CA ASP A 327 -12.04 48.17 -8.48
C ASP A 327 -11.50 47.58 -7.17
N ASP A 328 -10.57 46.63 -7.29
CA ASP A 328 -9.82 46.05 -6.17
C ASP A 328 -8.61 46.90 -5.78
N LEU A 329 -8.36 47.07 -4.47
CA LEU A 329 -7.08 47.63 -3.99
C LEU A 329 -5.91 46.68 -4.28
N LEU A 330 -4.79 47.23 -4.75
CA LEU A 330 -3.54 46.52 -5.01
C LEU A 330 -2.49 46.88 -3.96
N CYS A 331 -1.86 45.86 -3.37
CA CYS A 331 -0.82 46.00 -2.34
C CYS A 331 0.24 44.90 -2.46
N ARG A 332 1.38 45.10 -1.79
CA ARG A 332 2.41 44.05 -1.64
C ARG A 332 2.06 43.20 -0.43
N GLY A 333 1.98 41.89 -0.63
CA GLY A 333 1.69 40.89 0.40
C GLY A 333 2.40 39.58 0.13
N ARG A 334 2.07 38.54 0.89
CA ARG A 334 2.44 37.15 0.60
C ARG A 334 1.17 36.30 0.53
N CYS A 335 1.09 35.52 -0.54
CA CYS A 335 0.16 34.41 -0.75
C CYS A 335 0.99 33.24 -1.29
N ALA A 336 0.45 32.04 -1.29
CA ALA A 336 0.95 30.99 -2.17
C ALA A 336 0.67 31.35 -3.65
N ASP A 337 1.27 30.63 -4.59
CA ASP A 337 1.17 30.90 -6.04
C ASP A 337 -0.29 30.86 -6.56
N GLY A 338 -1.21 30.29 -5.78
CA GLY A 338 -2.64 30.20 -6.05
C GLY A 338 -3.50 31.43 -5.69
N GLY A 339 -2.94 32.59 -5.34
CA GLY A 339 -3.76 33.75 -5.00
C GLY A 339 -3.08 35.12 -4.95
N ARG A 340 -3.89 36.17 -4.81
CA ARG A 340 -3.49 37.58 -4.69
C ARG A 340 -3.88 38.14 -3.30
N PRO A 341 -3.11 39.06 -2.70
CA PRO A 341 -3.38 39.55 -1.35
C PRO A 341 -4.72 40.32 -1.26
N MET A 342 -5.43 40.17 -0.15
CA MET A 342 -6.58 41.03 0.20
C MET A 342 -6.03 42.33 0.81
N CYS A 343 -6.42 43.49 0.28
CA CYS A 343 -5.74 44.75 0.55
C CYS A 343 -6.67 45.79 1.20
N TYR A 344 -6.16 46.51 2.20
CA TYR A 344 -6.92 47.52 2.96
C TYR A 344 -5.99 48.66 3.43
N TYR A 345 -6.57 49.79 3.85
CA TYR A 345 -5.82 50.93 4.39
C TYR A 345 -5.43 50.68 5.84
N GLY A 346 -4.15 50.43 6.12
CA GLY A 346 -3.66 50.28 7.49
C GLY A 346 -3.58 51.61 8.27
N ARG A 347 -3.18 51.53 9.55
CA ARG A 347 -3.15 52.67 10.51
C ARG A 347 -2.46 53.96 10.03
N GLU A 348 -1.51 53.86 9.10
CA GLU A 348 -0.80 55.01 8.50
C GLU A 348 -1.39 55.45 7.14
N HIS A 349 -2.63 55.06 6.80
CA HIS A 349 -3.25 55.17 5.47
C HIS A 349 -2.47 54.49 4.34
N LYS A 350 -1.50 53.62 4.66
CA LYS A 350 -0.75 52.80 3.71
C LYS A 350 -1.56 51.56 3.35
N ILE A 351 -1.67 51.26 2.05
CA ILE A 351 -2.36 50.05 1.59
C ILE A 351 -1.48 48.83 1.91
N VAL A 352 -2.01 47.90 2.71
CA VAL A 352 -1.32 46.70 3.19
C VAL A 352 -2.23 45.47 3.05
N GLN A 353 -1.64 44.27 3.10
CA GLN A 353 -2.42 43.04 3.14
C GLN A 353 -3.18 42.93 4.48
N PHE A 354 -4.43 42.48 4.45
CA PHE A 354 -5.21 42.19 5.65
C PHE A 354 -4.64 40.96 6.39
N THR A 355 -4.51 41.07 7.70
CA THR A 355 -3.95 40.04 8.59
C THR A 355 -4.76 39.95 9.87
N ASP A 356 -5.23 38.77 10.23
CA ASP A 356 -5.92 38.48 11.50
C ASP A 356 -5.15 37.41 12.31
N ILE A 357 -5.80 36.82 13.32
CA ILE A 357 -5.28 35.68 14.10
C ILE A 357 -4.94 34.44 13.26
N ASN A 358 -5.50 34.29 12.06
CA ASN A 358 -5.24 33.18 11.13
C ASN A 358 -4.05 33.50 10.19
N GLY A 359 -3.60 34.75 10.14
CA GLY A 359 -2.46 35.22 9.36
C GLY A 359 -2.86 36.09 8.16
N PRO A 360 -2.03 36.17 7.10
CA PRO A 360 -2.30 37.01 5.94
C PRO A 360 -3.39 36.41 5.04
N HIS A 361 -4.38 37.23 4.67
CA HIS A 361 -5.51 36.82 3.84
C HIS A 361 -5.29 37.09 2.34
N CYS A 362 -5.80 36.17 1.53
CA CYS A 362 -5.67 36.15 0.07
C CYS A 362 -7.01 35.86 -0.61
N LEU A 363 -7.17 36.40 -1.82
CA LEU A 363 -8.17 36.01 -2.81
C LEU A 363 -7.57 34.90 -3.66
N CYS A 364 -8.14 33.72 -3.59
CA CYS A 364 -7.64 32.55 -4.30
C CYS A 364 -8.16 32.51 -5.74
N TYR A 365 -7.33 31.96 -6.64
CA TYR A 365 -7.75 31.58 -7.98
C TYR A 365 -8.52 30.26 -7.95
N ASP A 366 -9.27 29.98 -9.03
CA ASP A 366 -10.08 28.77 -9.18
C ASP A 366 -9.26 27.49 -8.92
N GLY A 367 -9.67 26.71 -7.93
CA GLY A 367 -8.96 25.50 -7.51
C GLY A 367 -7.95 25.67 -6.37
N PHE A 368 -7.89 26.84 -5.72
CA PHE A 368 -7.11 27.06 -4.50
C PHE A 368 -7.99 27.51 -3.34
N SER A 369 -7.66 27.08 -2.12
CA SER A 369 -8.37 27.41 -0.89
C SER A 369 -7.42 27.61 0.31
N GLY A 370 -7.99 27.88 1.49
CA GLY A 370 -7.26 28.37 2.66
C GLY A 370 -7.18 29.90 2.70
N HIS A 371 -6.59 30.45 3.76
CA HIS A 371 -6.41 31.90 3.93
C HIS A 371 -5.25 32.45 3.08
N GLN A 372 -4.20 31.65 2.87
CA GLN A 372 -3.04 31.99 2.02
C GLN A 372 -3.12 31.43 0.59
N CYS A 373 -4.21 30.73 0.24
CA CYS A 373 -4.37 30.00 -1.02
C CYS A 373 -3.34 28.87 -1.22
N ASP A 374 -2.90 28.32 -0.10
CA ASP A 374 -1.89 27.27 0.05
C ASP A 374 -2.43 25.85 -0.15
N VAL A 375 -3.75 25.66 -0.03
CA VAL A 375 -4.41 24.38 -0.29
C VAL A 375 -4.81 24.31 -1.76
N VAL A 376 -4.28 23.33 -2.49
CA VAL A 376 -4.75 22.98 -3.84
C VAL A 376 -5.97 22.07 -3.71
N GLU A 377 -7.11 22.56 -4.18
CA GLU A 377 -8.36 21.80 -4.18
C GLU A 377 -8.33 20.63 -5.16
N LYS A 378 -9.04 19.56 -4.80
CA LYS A 378 -8.98 18.29 -5.53
C LYS A 378 -10.37 17.68 -5.66
N CYS A 379 -10.63 17.13 -6.83
CA CYS A 379 -11.72 16.20 -7.00
C CYS A 379 -11.45 14.96 -6.12
N THR A 380 -12.48 14.51 -5.40
CA THR A 380 -12.38 13.34 -4.52
C THR A 380 -12.18 12.06 -5.34
N ALA A 381 -11.59 11.04 -4.72
CA ALA A 381 -11.52 9.73 -5.35
C ALA A 381 -12.95 9.15 -5.49
N GLU A 382 -13.34 8.79 -6.70
CA GLU A 382 -14.71 8.38 -7.06
C GLU A 382 -14.69 7.05 -7.81
N ARG A 383 -15.56 6.11 -7.44
CA ARG A 383 -15.88 4.95 -8.28
C ARG A 383 -17.03 5.31 -9.20
N SER A 384 -16.81 5.38 -10.52
CA SER A 384 -17.90 5.46 -11.49
C SER A 384 -18.20 4.10 -12.12
N ILE A 385 -19.48 3.85 -12.40
CA ILE A 385 -19.96 2.66 -13.13
C ILE A 385 -20.39 3.13 -14.50
N GLU A 386 -19.56 2.85 -15.50
CA GLU A 386 -19.64 3.44 -16.83
C GLU A 386 -20.09 2.42 -17.87
N THR A 387 -20.44 2.88 -19.07
CA THR A 387 -20.81 2.00 -20.21
C THR A 387 -19.68 1.07 -20.67
N PHE A 388 -18.44 1.34 -20.23
CA PHE A 388 -17.22 0.58 -20.46
C PHE A 388 -16.65 -0.03 -19.15
N GLY A 389 -17.47 -0.19 -18.10
CA GLY A 389 -17.14 -0.93 -16.89
C GLY A 389 -17.03 -0.07 -15.62
N SER A 390 -16.75 -0.69 -14.48
CA SER A 390 -16.50 0.03 -13.23
C SER A 390 -15.04 0.44 -13.10
N VAL A 391 -14.83 1.72 -12.79
CA VAL A 391 -13.51 2.36 -12.71
C VAL A 391 -13.36 3.21 -11.46
N ASP A 392 -12.14 3.27 -10.91
CA ASP A 392 -11.79 4.10 -9.76
C ASP A 392 -10.90 5.27 -10.19
N TRP A 393 -11.41 6.50 -10.00
CA TRP A 393 -10.70 7.74 -10.29
C TRP A 393 -9.81 8.14 -9.09
N PRO A 394 -8.50 8.40 -9.30
CA PRO A 394 -7.63 8.90 -8.24
C PRO A 394 -7.93 10.37 -7.91
N SER A 395 -7.82 10.77 -6.64
CA SER A 395 -8.01 12.17 -6.25
C SER A 395 -7.00 13.08 -6.96
N THR A 396 -7.51 14.05 -7.72
CA THR A 396 -6.76 14.81 -8.73
C THR A 396 -7.03 16.29 -8.54
N ALA A 397 -6.00 17.13 -8.68
CA ALA A 397 -6.11 18.57 -8.48
C ALA A 397 -6.94 19.25 -9.56
N VAL A 398 -7.59 20.35 -9.20
CA VAL A 398 -8.33 21.20 -10.14
C VAL A 398 -7.43 21.62 -11.31
N ASN A 399 -8.02 21.68 -12.50
CA ASN A 399 -7.38 21.88 -13.80
C ASN A 399 -6.43 20.77 -14.30
N GLN A 400 -6.14 19.74 -13.50
CA GLN A 400 -5.46 18.53 -13.96
C GLN A 400 -6.46 17.49 -14.47
N SER A 401 -5.99 16.56 -15.29
CA SER A 401 -6.74 15.38 -15.73
C SER A 401 -6.15 14.10 -15.12
N ALA A 402 -7.04 13.15 -14.82
CA ALA A 402 -6.68 11.79 -14.50
C ALA A 402 -6.84 10.93 -15.77
N ALA A 403 -5.89 10.01 -16.00
CA ALA A 403 -5.96 9.02 -17.05
C ALA A 403 -5.91 7.61 -16.43
N ILE A 404 -6.85 6.75 -16.82
CA ILE A 404 -7.01 5.37 -16.34
C ILE A 404 -7.12 4.40 -17.50
N LEU A 405 -6.77 3.12 -17.32
CA LEU A 405 -6.89 2.13 -18.40
C LEU A 405 -8.36 1.76 -18.67
N CYS A 406 -8.76 1.70 -19.94
CA CYS A 406 -10.07 1.17 -20.34
C CYS A 406 -10.23 -0.28 -19.84
N PRO A 407 -11.24 -0.62 -19.00
CA PRO A 407 -11.38 -1.96 -18.40
C PRO A 407 -11.36 -3.14 -19.38
N TYR A 408 -11.75 -2.90 -20.63
CA TYR A 408 -12.04 -3.90 -21.65
C TYR A 408 -11.18 -3.83 -22.93
N ASN A 409 -10.11 -3.03 -22.93
CA ASN A 409 -9.19 -2.95 -24.06
C ASN A 409 -7.87 -3.64 -23.72
N ALA A 410 -7.36 -4.48 -24.61
CA ALA A 410 -6.06 -5.15 -24.44
C ALA A 410 -4.86 -4.26 -24.84
N ASP A 411 -5.16 -3.12 -25.46
CA ASP A 411 -4.23 -2.33 -26.27
C ASP A 411 -3.61 -1.14 -25.50
N GLY A 412 -3.85 -1.06 -24.18
CA GLY A 412 -3.32 -0.01 -23.29
C GLY A 412 -3.99 1.36 -23.39
N THR A 413 -5.05 1.50 -24.21
CA THR A 413 -5.84 2.73 -24.35
C THR A 413 -6.37 3.24 -23.01
N GLN A 414 -6.27 4.54 -22.80
CA GLN A 414 -6.71 5.20 -21.58
C GLN A 414 -7.98 6.02 -21.79
N LEU A 415 -8.72 6.17 -20.70
CA LEU A 415 -9.83 7.10 -20.55
C LEU A 415 -9.34 8.29 -19.71
N GLU A 416 -9.66 9.50 -20.15
CA GLU A 416 -9.26 10.74 -19.48
C GLU A 416 -10.48 11.50 -18.94
N ARG A 417 -10.35 12.06 -17.74
CA ARG A 417 -11.38 12.90 -17.10
C ARG A 417 -10.70 14.07 -16.39
N LYS A 418 -11.15 15.30 -16.65
CA LYS A 418 -10.59 16.50 -16.04
C LYS A 418 -11.28 16.81 -14.71
N CYS A 419 -10.51 17.31 -13.74
CA CYS A 419 -11.05 17.96 -12.56
C CYS A 419 -11.24 19.46 -12.85
N THR A 420 -12.46 19.97 -12.71
CA THR A 420 -12.83 21.36 -12.99
C THR A 420 -13.32 22.07 -11.73
N TRP A 421 -13.46 23.39 -11.82
CA TRP A 421 -13.95 24.23 -10.72
C TRP A 421 -15.37 24.71 -11.04
N ASP A 422 -16.33 24.39 -10.17
CA ASP A 422 -17.73 24.81 -10.28
C ASP A 422 -18.01 25.89 -9.22
N ASN A 423 -17.44 27.08 -9.44
CA ASN A 423 -17.49 28.31 -8.62
C ASN A 423 -16.93 28.22 -7.19
N THR A 424 -17.27 27.18 -6.44
CA THR A 424 -16.91 26.99 -5.02
C THR A 424 -16.45 25.56 -4.70
N LEU A 425 -16.57 24.62 -5.65
CA LEU A 425 -16.26 23.20 -5.44
C LEU A 425 -15.45 22.61 -6.60
N ALA A 426 -14.48 21.76 -6.27
CA ALA A 426 -13.80 20.91 -7.22
C ALA A 426 -14.73 19.77 -7.66
N ARG A 427 -15.01 19.68 -8.97
CA ARG A 427 -15.95 18.71 -9.54
C ARG A 427 -15.33 18.00 -10.73
N TRP A 428 -15.53 16.71 -10.83
CA TRP A 428 -15.13 15.96 -12.02
C TRP A 428 -16.00 16.33 -13.22
N GLU A 429 -15.38 16.54 -14.37
CA GLU A 429 -16.07 16.71 -15.66
C GLU A 429 -16.81 15.40 -16.05
N ASN A 430 -17.82 15.52 -16.91
CA ASN A 430 -18.45 14.34 -17.52
C ASN A 430 -17.44 13.66 -18.47
N VAL A 431 -17.40 12.33 -18.45
CA VAL A 431 -16.53 11.55 -19.35
C VAL A 431 -16.91 11.83 -20.80
N SER A 432 -15.93 12.17 -21.63
CA SER A 432 -16.13 12.41 -23.06
C SER A 432 -16.42 11.09 -23.78
N TYR A 433 -17.62 10.96 -24.38
CA TYR A 433 -18.13 9.74 -25.02
C TYR A 433 -17.49 9.40 -26.38
N ASN A 434 -16.23 9.81 -26.60
CA ASN A 434 -15.42 9.31 -27.71
C ASN A 434 -15.25 7.79 -27.58
N GLU A 435 -15.36 7.04 -28.68
CA GLU A 435 -15.42 5.56 -28.65
C GLU A 435 -14.07 4.84 -28.40
N VAL A 436 -13.22 5.42 -27.53
CA VAL A 436 -11.88 4.95 -27.18
C VAL A 436 -11.93 3.63 -26.40
N CYS A 437 -12.84 3.52 -25.42
CA CYS A 437 -13.05 2.29 -24.66
C CYS A 437 -14.17 1.43 -25.26
N LYS A 438 -13.96 0.11 -25.35
CA LYS A 438 -15.01 -0.85 -25.74
C LYS A 438 -16.10 -0.87 -24.68
N LYS A 439 -17.37 -0.90 -25.10
CA LYS A 439 -18.56 -0.98 -24.23
C LYS A 439 -18.78 -2.42 -23.75
N GLN A 440 -19.22 -2.62 -22.50
CA GLN A 440 -19.42 -3.96 -21.90
C GLN A 440 -20.32 -4.84 -22.77
N SER A 441 -21.44 -4.26 -23.22
CA SER A 441 -22.44 -4.91 -24.08
C SER A 441 -21.86 -5.47 -25.39
N SER A 442 -20.84 -4.82 -25.96
CA SER A 442 -20.19 -5.30 -27.18
C SER A 442 -19.49 -6.65 -26.94
N ILE A 443 -18.77 -6.81 -25.82
CA ILE A 443 -18.07 -8.06 -25.49
C ILE A 443 -19.06 -9.17 -25.15
N LEU A 444 -20.12 -8.86 -24.40
CA LEU A 444 -21.17 -9.83 -24.07
C LEU A 444 -21.87 -10.38 -25.33
N VAL A 445 -22.17 -9.50 -26.30
CA VAL A 445 -22.71 -9.91 -27.62
C VAL A 445 -21.72 -10.80 -28.38
N HIS A 446 -20.42 -10.46 -28.41
CA HIS A 446 -19.41 -11.31 -29.04
C HIS A 446 -19.31 -12.70 -28.37
N LEU A 447 -19.27 -12.76 -27.04
CA LEU A 447 -19.23 -14.03 -26.30
C LEU A 447 -20.47 -14.90 -26.56
N GLY A 448 -21.67 -14.31 -26.54
CA GLY A 448 -22.91 -15.02 -26.85
C GLY A 448 -22.95 -15.59 -28.27
N VAL A 449 -22.43 -14.86 -29.26
CA VAL A 449 -22.26 -15.37 -30.63
C VAL A 449 -21.21 -16.49 -30.70
N LEU A 450 -20.07 -16.34 -30.00
CA LEU A 450 -18.99 -17.33 -30.00
C LEU A 450 -19.39 -18.66 -29.36
N ALA A 451 -20.18 -18.65 -28.28
CA ALA A 451 -20.68 -19.88 -27.64
C ALA A 451 -21.51 -20.72 -28.64
N ASN A 452 -22.47 -20.07 -29.32
CA ASN A 452 -23.30 -20.69 -30.35
C ASN A 452 -22.49 -21.11 -31.60
N TYR A 453 -21.44 -20.36 -31.95
CA TYR A 453 -20.57 -20.69 -33.09
C TYR A 453 -19.74 -21.96 -32.85
N VAL A 454 -19.18 -22.14 -31.64
CA VAL A 454 -18.38 -23.31 -31.28
C VAL A 454 -19.15 -24.62 -31.42
N GLN A 455 -20.43 -24.64 -31.04
CA GLN A 455 -21.25 -25.86 -31.00
C GLN A 455 -21.65 -26.39 -32.39
N ARG A 456 -21.45 -25.62 -33.47
CA ARG A 456 -21.82 -26.02 -34.84
C ARG A 456 -21.07 -27.26 -35.35
N PRO A 457 -21.70 -28.17 -36.12
CA PRO A 457 -21.04 -29.37 -36.62
C PRO A 457 -19.99 -29.09 -37.70
N ASP A 458 -20.15 -28.04 -38.50
CA ASP A 458 -19.31 -27.62 -39.64
C ASP A 458 -18.03 -26.86 -39.24
N GLN A 459 -17.70 -26.81 -37.94
CA GLN A 459 -16.62 -25.99 -37.40
C GLN A 459 -15.23 -26.48 -37.82
N THR A 460 -14.44 -25.60 -38.45
CA THR A 460 -13.03 -25.89 -38.77
C THR A 460 -12.10 -25.67 -37.58
N SER A 461 -10.91 -26.29 -37.62
CA SER A 461 -9.83 -26.02 -36.67
C SER A 461 -9.37 -24.55 -36.70
N ALA A 462 -9.50 -23.86 -37.84
CA ALA A 462 -9.27 -22.42 -37.95
C ALA A 462 -10.32 -21.60 -37.17
N GLY A 463 -11.61 -21.94 -37.29
CA GLY A 463 -12.71 -21.33 -36.53
C GLY A 463 -12.54 -21.53 -35.02
N PHE A 464 -12.19 -22.74 -34.57
CA PHE A 464 -11.89 -23.03 -33.17
C PHE A 464 -10.71 -22.19 -32.64
N ASN A 465 -9.61 -22.10 -33.40
CA ASN A 465 -8.46 -21.26 -33.05
C ASN A 465 -8.79 -19.75 -33.04
N ALA A 466 -9.77 -19.29 -33.84
CA ALA A 466 -10.22 -17.89 -33.81
C ALA A 466 -10.96 -17.57 -32.50
N VAL A 467 -11.79 -18.49 -32.00
CA VAL A 467 -12.43 -18.36 -30.67
C VAL A 467 -11.36 -18.31 -29.57
N GLN A 468 -10.36 -19.20 -29.62
CA GLN A 468 -9.25 -19.17 -28.65
C GLN A 468 -8.52 -17.81 -28.61
N ARG A 469 -8.22 -17.20 -29.77
CA ARG A 469 -7.58 -15.87 -29.83
C ARG A 469 -8.45 -14.76 -29.22
N PHE A 470 -9.77 -14.84 -29.35
CA PHE A 470 -10.67 -13.88 -28.70
C PHE A 470 -10.62 -14.06 -27.17
N LEU A 471 -10.72 -15.30 -26.69
CA LEU A 471 -10.60 -15.62 -25.27
C LEU A 471 -9.24 -15.16 -24.70
N ASP A 472 -8.13 -15.44 -25.39
CA ASP A 472 -6.77 -14.99 -25.04
C ASP A 472 -6.66 -13.46 -24.85
N SER A 473 -7.53 -12.68 -25.50
CA SER A 473 -7.56 -11.22 -25.32
C SER A 473 -8.22 -10.79 -23.99
N ILE A 474 -9.16 -11.58 -23.47
CA ILE A 474 -9.87 -11.28 -22.21
C ILE A 474 -8.91 -11.30 -21.01
N LEU A 475 -7.93 -12.21 -21.01
CA LEU A 475 -6.88 -12.27 -19.98
C LEU A 475 -5.94 -11.04 -19.98
N ARG A 476 -5.98 -10.23 -21.04
CA ARG A 476 -5.23 -8.98 -21.17
C ARG A 476 -6.06 -7.75 -20.76
N PHE A 477 -7.38 -7.85 -20.72
CA PHE A 477 -8.23 -6.73 -20.30
C PHE A 477 -7.93 -6.33 -18.84
N PRO A 478 -7.77 -5.03 -18.53
CA PRO A 478 -7.50 -4.56 -17.17
C PRO A 478 -8.47 -5.09 -16.10
N ALA A 479 -9.75 -5.29 -16.43
CA ALA A 479 -10.73 -5.92 -15.55
C ALA A 479 -10.31 -7.32 -15.02
N PHE A 480 -9.49 -8.06 -15.77
CA PHE A 480 -8.98 -9.37 -15.40
C PHE A 480 -7.51 -9.33 -14.94
N GLN A 481 -6.91 -8.14 -14.73
CA GLN A 481 -5.53 -7.96 -14.28
C GLN A 481 -5.44 -7.61 -12.79
N LYS A 482 -5.01 -8.56 -11.96
CA LYS A 482 -4.80 -8.37 -10.50
C LYS A 482 -3.73 -7.29 -10.14
N ASN A 483 -2.96 -6.84 -11.12
CA ASN A 483 -1.97 -5.76 -11.02
C ASN A 483 -2.53 -4.37 -11.40
N VAL A 484 -3.80 -4.25 -11.81
CA VAL A 484 -4.47 -2.97 -12.09
C VAL A 484 -5.56 -2.75 -11.05
N THR A 485 -5.47 -1.65 -10.30
CA THR A 485 -6.43 -1.30 -9.25
C THR A 485 -7.52 -0.33 -9.72
N SER A 486 -7.33 0.35 -10.86
CA SER A 486 -8.27 1.32 -11.42
C SER A 486 -9.47 0.72 -12.15
N SER A 487 -9.50 -0.61 -12.33
CA SER A 487 -10.47 -1.33 -13.16
C SER A 487 -10.87 -2.61 -12.46
N HIS A 488 -12.18 -2.87 -12.34
CA HIS A 488 -12.69 -3.98 -11.51
C HIS A 488 -13.07 -5.23 -12.31
N PHE A 489 -13.10 -6.38 -11.63
CA PHE A 489 -13.47 -7.67 -12.20
C PHE A 489 -14.92 -7.69 -12.69
N ASP A 490 -15.11 -8.18 -13.91
CA ASP A 490 -16.42 -8.25 -14.56
C ASP A 490 -17.00 -9.66 -14.50
N GLU A 491 -17.91 -9.85 -13.55
CA GLU A 491 -18.69 -11.07 -13.35
C GLU A 491 -19.46 -11.50 -14.60
N LYS A 492 -20.14 -10.59 -15.31
CA LYS A 492 -20.97 -10.93 -16.48
C LYS A 492 -20.13 -11.40 -17.66
N ILE A 493 -18.98 -10.76 -17.87
CA ILE A 493 -18.01 -11.22 -18.88
C ILE A 493 -17.43 -12.57 -18.45
N ALA A 494 -17.21 -12.82 -17.17
CA ALA A 494 -16.74 -14.11 -16.67
C ALA A 494 -17.77 -15.24 -16.86
N GLU A 495 -19.05 -15.01 -16.56
CA GLU A 495 -20.19 -15.93 -16.80
C GLU A 495 -20.29 -16.33 -18.28
N HIS A 496 -20.24 -15.35 -19.18
CA HIS A 496 -20.30 -15.61 -20.62
C HIS A 496 -19.02 -16.28 -21.13
N THR A 497 -17.86 -16.01 -20.51
CA THR A 497 -16.59 -16.67 -20.82
C THR A 497 -16.61 -18.16 -20.41
N ILE A 498 -17.11 -18.50 -19.22
CA ILE A 498 -17.21 -19.91 -18.80
C ILE A 498 -18.24 -20.69 -19.63
N GLN A 499 -19.30 -20.04 -20.13
CA GLN A 499 -20.24 -20.64 -21.09
C GLN A 499 -19.58 -20.97 -22.45
N VAL A 500 -18.72 -20.08 -22.98
CA VAL A 500 -17.94 -20.38 -24.20
C VAL A 500 -16.96 -21.53 -23.94
N LEU A 501 -16.28 -21.56 -22.79
CA LEU A 501 -15.34 -22.61 -22.43
C LEU A 501 -15.99 -23.99 -22.30
N ASP A 502 -17.15 -24.08 -21.65
CA ASP A 502 -17.94 -25.33 -21.55
C ASP A 502 -18.38 -25.82 -22.94
N SER A 503 -18.79 -24.89 -23.81
CA SER A 503 -19.10 -25.18 -25.22
C SER A 503 -17.88 -25.69 -26.01
N MET A 504 -16.65 -25.31 -25.63
CA MET A 504 -15.41 -25.79 -26.24
C MET A 504 -14.93 -27.14 -25.68
N LEU A 505 -15.19 -27.42 -24.40
CA LEU A 505 -14.84 -28.69 -23.73
C LEU A 505 -15.79 -29.83 -24.11
N SER A 506 -17.09 -29.54 -24.19
CA SER A 506 -18.12 -30.50 -24.60
C SER A 506 -17.95 -31.00 -26.04
N LYS A 507 -17.21 -30.28 -26.88
CA LYS A 507 -16.89 -30.67 -28.26
C LYS A 507 -15.73 -31.66 -28.31
N ASN A 508 -15.86 -32.70 -29.13
CA ASN A 508 -14.76 -33.62 -29.40
C ASN A 508 -13.69 -32.96 -30.28
N LEU A 509 -12.50 -32.71 -29.72
CA LEU A 509 -11.36 -32.20 -30.47
C LEU A 509 -10.73 -33.25 -31.42
N GLY A 510 -11.16 -34.51 -31.38
CA GLY A 510 -10.76 -35.53 -32.36
C GLY A 510 -11.41 -35.35 -33.74
N ASP A 511 -12.61 -34.78 -33.80
CA ASP A 511 -13.41 -34.66 -35.03
C ASP A 511 -13.11 -33.38 -35.84
N LEU A 512 -12.20 -32.54 -35.34
CA LEU A 512 -11.80 -31.29 -36.02
C LEU A 512 -10.70 -31.56 -37.07
N PRO A 513 -10.87 -31.13 -38.34
CA PRO A 513 -9.86 -31.37 -39.37
C PRO A 513 -8.58 -30.55 -39.12
N GLY A 514 -7.48 -31.24 -38.80
CA GLY A 514 -6.14 -30.67 -38.63
C GLY A 514 -5.33 -31.36 -37.52
N ASN A 515 -4.15 -30.81 -37.19
CA ASN A 515 -3.40 -31.23 -36.01
C ASN A 515 -3.88 -30.43 -34.78
N VAL A 516 -4.56 -31.11 -33.85
CA VAL A 516 -5.34 -30.45 -32.78
C VAL A 516 -4.59 -30.41 -31.43
N THR A 517 -3.38 -30.99 -31.34
CA THR A 517 -2.57 -31.00 -30.10
C THR A 517 -2.28 -29.59 -29.58
N GLN A 518 -1.91 -28.66 -30.47
CA GLN A 518 -1.65 -27.26 -30.11
C GLN A 518 -2.89 -26.54 -29.57
N SER A 519 -4.08 -26.84 -30.10
CA SER A 519 -5.35 -26.28 -29.62
C SER A 519 -5.73 -26.82 -28.25
N ARG A 520 -5.45 -28.10 -27.95
CA ARG A 520 -5.63 -28.70 -26.61
C ARG A 520 -4.75 -28.02 -25.57
N ILE A 521 -3.45 -27.89 -25.85
CA ILE A 521 -2.48 -27.22 -24.95
C ILE A 521 -2.93 -25.77 -24.67
N ARG A 522 -3.34 -25.02 -25.71
CA ARG A 522 -3.86 -23.66 -25.52
C ARG A 522 -5.11 -23.61 -24.65
N LEU A 523 -6.08 -24.51 -24.85
CA LEU A 523 -7.29 -24.53 -24.03
C LEU A 523 -6.97 -24.84 -22.56
N GLN A 524 -6.05 -25.78 -22.32
CA GLN A 524 -5.55 -26.12 -20.98
C GLN A 524 -4.87 -24.93 -20.30
N THR A 525 -3.96 -24.25 -21.00
CA THR A 525 -3.27 -23.04 -20.52
C THR A 525 -4.25 -21.87 -20.32
N PHE A 526 -5.31 -21.77 -21.12
CA PHE A 526 -6.34 -20.75 -20.93
C PHE A 526 -7.15 -20.99 -19.67
N LEU A 527 -7.65 -22.22 -19.46
CA LEU A 527 -8.49 -22.59 -18.32
C LEU A 527 -7.80 -22.30 -16.97
N THR A 528 -6.53 -22.67 -16.82
CA THR A 528 -5.77 -22.39 -15.58
C THR A 528 -5.50 -20.91 -15.40
N ASN A 529 -5.06 -20.20 -16.45
CA ASN A 529 -4.83 -18.75 -16.35
C ASN A 529 -6.11 -17.96 -16.06
N PHE A 530 -7.24 -18.32 -16.65
CA PHE A 530 -8.55 -17.70 -16.39
C PHE A 530 -8.99 -17.93 -14.94
N GLY A 531 -8.92 -19.17 -14.45
CA GLY A 531 -9.17 -19.50 -13.04
C GLY A 531 -8.27 -18.70 -12.08
N ARG A 532 -6.98 -18.54 -12.41
CA ARG A 532 -6.03 -17.71 -11.65
C ARG A 532 -6.37 -16.21 -11.65
N ARG A 533 -7.12 -15.69 -12.64
CA ARG A 533 -7.57 -14.28 -12.68
C ARG A 533 -8.84 -14.01 -11.87
N LEU A 534 -9.62 -15.03 -11.50
CA LEU A 534 -10.82 -14.87 -10.66
C LEU A 534 -10.50 -14.20 -9.31
N PRO A 535 -11.45 -13.46 -8.70
CA PRO A 535 -11.35 -13.00 -7.32
C PRO A 535 -11.18 -14.17 -6.33
N THR A 536 -10.97 -13.88 -5.04
CA THR A 536 -10.81 -14.93 -4.03
C THR A 536 -11.36 -14.44 -2.69
N PRO A 537 -12.28 -15.19 -2.04
CA PRO A 537 -12.99 -16.36 -2.57
C PRO A 537 -13.91 -15.99 -3.74
N TYR A 538 -14.05 -16.88 -4.72
CA TYR A 538 -15.00 -16.75 -5.83
C TYR A 538 -15.37 -18.12 -6.41
N SER A 539 -16.59 -18.27 -6.91
CA SER A 539 -17.10 -19.51 -7.51
C SER A 539 -17.89 -19.17 -8.76
N LEU A 540 -17.61 -19.85 -9.86
CA LEU A 540 -18.13 -19.57 -11.19
C LEU A 540 -18.56 -20.88 -11.86
N GLU A 541 -19.76 -20.91 -12.41
CA GLU A 541 -20.38 -22.11 -12.99
C GLU A 541 -20.96 -21.82 -14.38
N SER A 542 -20.75 -22.74 -15.32
CA SER A 542 -21.37 -22.69 -16.64
C SER A 542 -22.89 -22.96 -16.56
N PRO A 543 -23.75 -22.32 -17.37
CA PRO A 543 -25.20 -22.55 -17.38
C PRO A 543 -25.69 -23.98 -17.71
N GLN A 544 -24.80 -24.92 -18.04
CA GLN A 544 -25.09 -26.33 -18.34
C GLN A 544 -24.45 -27.30 -17.31
N ASN A 545 -23.91 -26.73 -16.22
CA ASN A 545 -23.17 -27.38 -15.13
C ASN A 545 -22.07 -28.31 -15.67
N GLY A 546 -21.42 -27.93 -16.78
CA GLY A 546 -20.38 -28.70 -17.46
C GLY A 546 -18.96 -28.28 -17.11
N LEU A 547 -18.77 -27.01 -16.76
CA LEU A 547 -17.52 -26.45 -16.26
C LEU A 547 -17.78 -25.59 -15.02
N GLN A 548 -17.05 -25.87 -13.95
CA GLN A 548 -17.08 -25.09 -12.71
C GLN A 548 -15.66 -24.70 -12.30
N MET A 549 -15.49 -23.47 -11.81
CA MET A 549 -14.23 -22.96 -11.26
C MET A 549 -14.47 -22.36 -9.88
N ARG A 550 -13.60 -22.65 -8.93
CA ARG A 550 -13.64 -22.05 -7.59
C ARG A 550 -12.25 -21.70 -7.10
N SER A 551 -12.04 -20.44 -6.76
CA SER A 551 -10.84 -19.96 -6.07
C SER A 551 -11.18 -19.69 -4.61
N GLN A 552 -10.39 -20.17 -3.67
CA GLN A 552 -10.60 -19.90 -2.24
C GLN A 552 -9.27 -19.81 -1.47
N HIS A 553 -9.31 -19.15 -0.31
CA HIS A 553 -8.19 -19.17 0.63
C HIS A 553 -8.19 -20.47 1.41
N TRP A 554 -7.04 -21.14 1.44
CA TRP A 554 -6.74 -22.28 2.29
C TRP A 554 -5.84 -21.74 3.42
N ILE A 555 -6.38 -21.65 4.63
CA ILE A 555 -5.77 -20.88 5.74
C ILE A 555 -4.96 -21.81 6.64
N ALA A 556 -3.76 -21.37 7.04
CA ALA A 556 -2.88 -22.12 7.94
C ALA A 556 -3.59 -22.51 9.26
N GLY A 557 -3.51 -23.78 9.65
CA GLY A 557 -4.06 -24.31 10.91
C GLY A 557 -5.59 -24.32 11.02
N ALA A 558 -6.33 -23.74 10.07
CA ALA A 558 -7.79 -23.73 10.08
C ALA A 558 -8.37 -25.10 9.73
N GLU A 559 -9.57 -25.39 10.24
CA GLU A 559 -10.31 -26.58 9.81
C GLU A 559 -10.93 -26.37 8.43
N THR A 560 -10.84 -27.42 7.62
CA THR A 560 -11.29 -27.45 6.24
C THR A 560 -12.59 -28.23 6.13
N PHE A 561 -13.61 -27.63 5.51
CA PHE A 561 -14.90 -28.28 5.29
C PHE A 561 -14.96 -28.99 3.93
N PRO A 562 -15.61 -30.16 3.84
CA PRO A 562 -15.83 -30.83 2.56
C PRO A 562 -16.63 -29.93 1.61
N THR A 563 -16.21 -29.88 0.35
CA THR A 563 -16.78 -29.02 -0.67
C THR A 563 -17.20 -29.85 -1.89
N LYS A 564 -18.52 -29.96 -2.11
CA LYS A 564 -19.09 -30.55 -3.31
C LYS A 564 -18.94 -29.55 -4.46
N MET A 565 -18.05 -29.85 -5.39
CA MET A 565 -17.81 -29.08 -6.62
C MET A 565 -18.77 -29.59 -7.69
N GLY A 566 -20.05 -29.29 -7.47
CA GLY A 566 -21.15 -29.65 -8.37
C GLY A 566 -21.51 -31.13 -8.39
N ASP A 567 -22.08 -31.55 -9.51
CA ASP A 567 -22.58 -32.90 -9.74
C ASP A 567 -21.50 -33.95 -10.07
N LYS A 568 -20.24 -33.54 -10.28
CA LYS A 568 -19.21 -34.43 -10.82
C LYS A 568 -17.92 -34.50 -10.02
N CYS A 569 -17.62 -33.51 -9.18
CA CYS A 569 -16.42 -33.49 -8.37
C CYS A 569 -16.75 -33.17 -6.90
N TYR A 570 -15.99 -33.74 -5.98
CA TYR A 570 -16.02 -33.45 -4.55
C TYR A 570 -14.58 -33.35 -4.07
N ILE A 571 -14.32 -32.45 -3.12
CA ILE A 571 -13.00 -32.31 -2.51
C ILE A 571 -13.10 -31.99 -1.03
N HIS A 572 -12.22 -32.61 -0.24
CA HIS A 572 -11.91 -32.21 1.13
C HIS A 572 -10.39 -32.07 1.27
N LEU A 573 -9.94 -30.86 1.58
CA LEU A 573 -8.53 -30.53 1.78
C LEU A 573 -8.08 -30.93 3.19
N PRO A 574 -6.81 -31.28 3.42
CA PRO A 574 -6.25 -31.38 4.77
C PRO A 574 -6.03 -30.01 5.40
N ARG A 575 -5.64 -29.96 6.68
CA ARG A 575 -5.24 -28.71 7.34
C ARG A 575 -3.93 -28.18 6.71
N ALA A 576 -3.89 -26.90 6.36
CA ALA A 576 -2.71 -26.29 5.75
C ALA A 576 -1.63 -25.92 6.78
N VAL A 577 -0.36 -26.08 6.40
CA VAL A 577 0.79 -25.59 7.19
C VAL A 577 1.03 -24.09 6.97
N ARG A 578 0.69 -23.56 5.78
CA ARG A 578 0.77 -22.14 5.43
C ARG A 578 -0.47 -21.70 4.66
N SER A 579 -0.83 -20.43 4.78
CA SER A 579 -1.97 -19.86 4.07
C SER A 579 -1.64 -19.63 2.59
N ALA A 580 -2.50 -20.11 1.69
CA ALA A 580 -2.35 -19.94 0.24
C ALA A 580 -3.72 -19.82 -0.45
N THR A 581 -3.72 -19.44 -1.73
CA THR A 581 -4.92 -19.50 -2.58
C THR A 581 -4.93 -20.80 -3.38
N THR A 582 -6.05 -21.53 -3.35
CA THR A 582 -6.26 -22.75 -4.13
C THR A 582 -7.33 -22.56 -5.18
N LEU A 583 -7.04 -23.03 -6.40
CA LEU A 583 -7.93 -23.04 -7.55
C LEU A 583 -8.38 -24.48 -7.83
N PHE A 584 -9.68 -24.64 -7.96
CA PHE A 584 -10.35 -25.88 -8.34
C PHE A 584 -11.07 -25.69 -9.66
N VAL A 585 -10.90 -26.63 -10.59
CA VAL A 585 -11.67 -26.66 -11.85
C VAL A 585 -12.28 -28.05 -12.00
N CYS A 586 -13.60 -28.15 -11.90
CA CYS A 586 -14.33 -29.37 -12.22
C CYS A 586 -14.84 -29.30 -13.67
N MET A 587 -14.49 -30.31 -14.46
CA MET A 587 -14.99 -30.53 -15.82
C MET A 587 -15.85 -31.79 -15.82
N LYS A 588 -17.09 -31.69 -16.31
CA LYS A 588 -18.02 -32.80 -16.52
C LYS A 588 -17.59 -33.69 -17.68
N ASN A 589 -17.18 -33.05 -18.78
CA ASN A 589 -16.71 -33.66 -20.01
C ASN A 589 -15.35 -33.06 -20.38
N ASN A 590 -14.28 -33.86 -20.36
CA ASN A 590 -12.92 -33.40 -20.67
C ASN A 590 -12.38 -34.07 -21.95
N THR A 591 -12.08 -33.26 -22.96
CA THR A 591 -11.57 -33.68 -24.29
C THR A 591 -10.13 -33.21 -24.57
N ILE A 592 -9.49 -32.58 -23.57
CA ILE A 592 -8.11 -32.08 -23.64
C ILE A 592 -7.09 -33.22 -23.45
N TYR A 593 -7.37 -34.16 -22.55
CA TYR A 593 -6.44 -35.20 -22.12
C TYR A 593 -6.90 -36.55 -22.70
N SER A 594 -6.08 -37.15 -23.56
CA SER A 594 -6.39 -38.44 -24.20
C SER A 594 -6.02 -39.66 -23.33
N ILE A 595 -6.64 -40.80 -23.64
CA ILE A 595 -6.38 -42.11 -23.03
C ILE A 595 -5.99 -43.08 -24.15
N PRO A 596 -4.99 -43.99 -23.96
CA PRO A 596 -4.48 -44.83 -25.03
C PRO A 596 -5.50 -45.77 -25.71
N GLU A 597 -6.43 -46.34 -24.95
CA GLU A 597 -7.35 -47.38 -25.45
C GLU A 597 -8.79 -46.88 -25.72
N ALA A 598 -9.10 -45.62 -25.38
CA ALA A 598 -10.44 -45.07 -25.59
C ALA A 598 -10.59 -44.55 -27.03
N THR A 599 -11.34 -45.28 -27.87
CA THR A 599 -11.70 -44.86 -29.23
C THR A 599 -12.63 -43.63 -29.21
N THR A 600 -12.01 -42.45 -29.19
CA THR A 600 -12.52 -41.11 -29.59
C THR A 600 -13.81 -40.56 -28.95
N THR A 601 -14.58 -41.30 -28.16
CA THR A 601 -15.94 -40.89 -27.72
C THR A 601 -16.15 -40.78 -26.21
N ALA A 602 -15.18 -41.17 -25.38
CA ALA A 602 -15.33 -41.19 -23.94
C ALA A 602 -15.32 -39.76 -23.35
N GLN A 603 -16.50 -39.22 -23.08
CA GLN A 603 -16.69 -38.09 -22.17
C GLN A 603 -16.34 -38.56 -20.75
N ILE A 604 -15.42 -37.87 -20.08
CA ILE A 604 -14.87 -38.27 -18.77
C ILE A 604 -14.74 -37.03 -17.87
N PRO A 605 -15.12 -37.12 -16.58
CA PRO A 605 -14.98 -36.02 -15.64
C PRO A 605 -13.52 -35.85 -15.22
N ALA A 606 -13.07 -34.60 -15.05
CA ALA A 606 -11.73 -34.31 -14.56
C ALA A 606 -11.73 -33.14 -13.57
N LEU A 607 -10.91 -33.26 -12.53
CA LEU A 607 -10.72 -32.27 -11.48
C LEU A 607 -9.28 -31.76 -11.54
N VAL A 608 -9.11 -30.46 -11.76
CA VAL A 608 -7.81 -29.78 -11.59
C VAL A 608 -7.76 -29.15 -10.21
N ILE A 609 -6.66 -29.40 -9.49
CA ILE A 609 -6.34 -28.78 -8.22
C ILE A 609 -4.99 -28.08 -8.37
N GLU A 610 -4.97 -26.76 -8.17
CA GLU A 610 -3.78 -25.93 -8.24
C GLU A 610 -3.64 -25.06 -6.98
N SER A 611 -2.40 -24.90 -6.50
CA SER A 611 -2.05 -23.97 -5.42
C SER A 611 -1.23 -22.82 -5.97
N GLY A 612 -1.42 -21.61 -5.43
CA GLY A 612 -0.78 -20.39 -5.90
C GLY A 612 0.75 -20.36 -5.72
N ASP A 613 1.27 -21.01 -4.68
CA ASP A 613 2.70 -21.04 -4.35
C ASP A 613 3.33 -22.38 -4.72
N ALA A 614 4.13 -22.40 -5.78
CA ALA A 614 4.63 -23.63 -6.41
C ALA A 614 5.88 -24.27 -5.76
N ASN A 615 6.44 -23.66 -4.70
CA ASN A 615 7.84 -23.86 -4.31
C ASN A 615 8.07 -24.47 -2.90
N ASP A 616 7.04 -24.78 -2.12
CA ASP A 616 7.17 -25.36 -0.77
C ASP A 616 5.99 -26.32 -0.47
N PRO A 617 6.15 -27.38 0.36
CA PRO A 617 5.07 -28.30 0.68
C PRO A 617 4.04 -27.66 1.62
N LEU A 618 2.79 -27.50 1.15
CA LEU A 618 1.70 -26.90 1.92
C LEU A 618 1.08 -27.81 2.99
N ILE A 619 1.35 -29.13 2.93
CA ILE A 619 0.77 -30.16 3.80
C ILE A 619 1.87 -30.80 4.66
N SER A 620 1.53 -31.17 5.91
CA SER A 620 2.32 -32.11 6.71
C SER A 620 2.38 -33.48 6.03
N GLY A 621 3.52 -34.18 6.08
CA GLY A 621 3.70 -35.49 5.41
C GLY A 621 2.80 -36.64 5.89
N SER A 622 1.97 -36.40 6.91
CA SER A 622 0.93 -37.29 7.42
C SER A 622 -0.44 -37.13 6.74
N ASP A 623 -0.75 -35.92 6.27
CA ASP A 623 -2.12 -35.53 5.92
C ASP A 623 -2.30 -35.55 4.40
N LYS A 624 -3.51 -35.85 3.93
CA LYS A 624 -3.79 -36.14 2.52
C LYS A 624 -5.08 -35.48 2.05
N THR A 625 -5.19 -35.23 0.76
CA THR A 625 -6.38 -34.66 0.13
C THR A 625 -7.36 -35.78 -0.22
N LEU A 626 -8.63 -35.60 0.10
CA LEU A 626 -9.70 -36.47 -0.37
C LEU A 626 -10.37 -35.86 -1.60
N ILE A 627 -10.51 -36.65 -2.65
CA ILE A 627 -11.21 -36.28 -3.89
C ILE A 627 -12.27 -37.33 -4.17
N ALA A 628 -13.44 -36.94 -4.70
CA ALA A 628 -14.35 -37.90 -5.30
C ALA A 628 -14.80 -37.45 -6.69
N LEU A 629 -14.93 -38.42 -7.60
CA LEU A 629 -15.37 -38.21 -8.98
C LEU A 629 -16.58 -39.10 -9.28
N ARG A 630 -17.64 -38.53 -9.87
CA ARG A 630 -18.84 -39.30 -10.26
C ARG A 630 -18.65 -39.89 -11.67
N PRO A 631 -18.62 -41.24 -11.86
CA PRO A 631 -18.61 -41.84 -13.19
C PRO A 631 -19.78 -41.36 -14.06
N MET A 632 -19.66 -41.55 -15.38
CA MET A 632 -20.75 -41.26 -16.31
C MET A 632 -21.70 -42.45 -16.45
N ALA A 633 -22.90 -42.19 -16.97
CA ALA A 633 -24.07 -43.05 -16.81
C ALA A 633 -23.89 -44.47 -17.42
N PRO A 634 -24.53 -45.51 -16.85
CA PRO A 634 -24.20 -46.92 -17.09
C PRO A 634 -24.58 -47.48 -18.47
N ASN A 635 -25.04 -46.66 -19.41
CA ASN A 635 -25.54 -47.10 -20.72
C ASN A 635 -24.46 -47.27 -21.81
N TYR A 636 -23.19 -46.97 -21.51
CA TYR A 636 -22.09 -47.13 -22.50
C TYR A 636 -20.78 -47.70 -21.93
N PHE A 637 -20.57 -47.67 -20.61
CA PHE A 637 -19.52 -48.42 -19.93
C PHE A 637 -20.13 -49.49 -19.05
N GLN A 638 -19.62 -50.72 -19.15
CA GLN A 638 -20.20 -51.88 -18.52
C GLN A 638 -20.04 -51.85 -16.98
N PRO A 639 -21.02 -52.35 -16.21
CA PRO A 639 -20.96 -52.41 -14.73
C PRO A 639 -19.93 -53.44 -14.19
N SER A 640 -19.08 -54.00 -15.06
CA SER A 640 -18.02 -54.96 -14.76
C SER A 640 -16.65 -54.31 -14.46
N PHE A 641 -16.48 -53.02 -14.72
CA PHE A 641 -15.19 -52.34 -14.57
C PHE A 641 -15.01 -51.68 -13.21
N ASN A 642 -14.02 -52.16 -12.46
CA ASN A 642 -13.47 -51.46 -11.31
C ASN A 642 -12.83 -50.14 -11.78
N TYR A 643 -13.29 -49.01 -11.24
CA TYR A 643 -12.73 -47.68 -11.47
C TYR A 643 -11.83 -47.24 -10.32
N THR A 644 -10.73 -46.56 -10.66
CA THR A 644 -9.81 -45.90 -9.73
C THR A 644 -9.59 -44.45 -10.16
N CYS A 645 -9.26 -43.58 -9.21
CA CYS A 645 -8.80 -42.24 -9.54
C CYS A 645 -7.34 -42.31 -10.01
N ALA A 646 -7.03 -41.61 -11.11
CA ALA A 646 -5.68 -41.48 -11.63
C ALA A 646 -5.30 -40.00 -11.70
N PHE A 647 -4.03 -39.69 -11.46
CA PHE A 647 -3.46 -38.36 -11.65
C PHE A 647 -2.60 -38.31 -12.92
N PHE A 648 -2.48 -37.15 -13.53
CA PHE A 648 -1.62 -36.95 -14.71
C PHE A 648 -0.22 -36.52 -14.27
N ASP A 649 0.78 -37.41 -14.40
CA ASP A 649 2.18 -37.04 -14.12
C ASP A 649 2.81 -36.35 -15.33
N GLN A 650 3.04 -35.05 -15.18
CA GLN A 650 3.69 -34.21 -16.20
C GLN A 650 5.12 -34.64 -16.53
N LYS A 651 5.82 -35.39 -15.67
CA LYS A 651 7.18 -35.88 -15.89
C LYS A 651 7.22 -37.10 -16.84
N PHE A 652 6.18 -37.93 -16.80
CA PHE A 652 6.06 -39.12 -17.64
C PHE A 652 5.10 -38.93 -18.83
N GLY A 653 4.30 -37.85 -18.82
CA GLY A 653 3.39 -37.52 -19.92
C GLY A 653 2.15 -38.42 -19.99
N GLY A 654 1.75 -39.02 -18.86
CA GLY A 654 0.69 -40.01 -18.79
C GLY A 654 -0.01 -40.08 -17.44
N TRP A 655 -1.00 -40.95 -17.35
CA TRP A 655 -1.76 -41.20 -16.13
C TRP A 655 -1.03 -42.20 -15.22
N SER A 656 -1.03 -41.97 -13.91
CA SER A 656 -0.59 -42.93 -12.89
C SER A 656 -1.59 -43.00 -11.72
N ILE A 657 -1.46 -44.06 -10.92
CA ILE A 657 -2.18 -44.31 -9.66
C ILE A 657 -1.24 -44.31 -8.44
N ASP A 658 0.08 -44.10 -8.63
CA ASP A 658 1.04 -44.00 -7.54
C ASP A 658 0.66 -42.87 -6.57
N GLY A 659 0.61 -43.13 -5.25
CA GLY A 659 0.20 -42.12 -4.28
C GLY A 659 -1.29 -41.72 -4.35
N VAL A 660 -2.13 -42.56 -4.98
CA VAL A 660 -3.60 -42.48 -4.95
C VAL A 660 -4.17 -43.80 -4.42
N THR A 661 -5.05 -43.74 -3.41
CA THR A 661 -5.74 -44.92 -2.88
C THR A 661 -7.26 -44.73 -2.99
N VAL A 662 -8.02 -45.81 -3.21
CA VAL A 662 -9.49 -45.77 -3.29
C VAL A 662 -10.07 -46.12 -1.92
N LEU A 663 -10.77 -45.19 -1.30
CA LEU A 663 -11.42 -45.39 0.02
C LEU A 663 -12.83 -45.98 -0.12
N SER A 664 -13.59 -45.55 -1.13
CA SER A 664 -14.92 -46.09 -1.42
C SER A 664 -15.24 -45.96 -2.90
N ARG A 665 -15.87 -46.99 -3.49
CA ARG A 665 -16.37 -46.97 -4.88
C ARG A 665 -17.86 -46.56 -4.96
N ASN A 666 -18.49 -46.25 -3.83
CA ASN A 666 -19.87 -45.78 -3.73
C ASN A 666 -20.01 -44.79 -2.56
N PHE A 667 -19.26 -43.70 -2.62
CA PHE A 667 -19.48 -42.49 -1.82
C PHE A 667 -20.65 -41.68 -2.41
N GLU A 668 -21.13 -40.64 -1.70
CA GLU A 668 -22.32 -39.83 -2.02
C GLU A 668 -22.76 -39.84 -3.49
N ASP A 669 -23.98 -40.29 -3.76
CA ASP A 669 -24.57 -40.36 -5.11
C ASP A 669 -23.73 -41.14 -6.15
N GLY A 670 -23.07 -42.23 -5.75
CA GLY A 670 -22.31 -43.11 -6.65
C GLY A 670 -20.95 -42.58 -7.07
N MET A 671 -20.33 -41.70 -6.28
CA MET A 671 -18.97 -41.22 -6.51
C MET A 671 -17.91 -42.22 -6.07
N VAL A 672 -16.77 -42.25 -6.78
CA VAL A 672 -15.56 -42.97 -6.32
C VAL A 672 -14.73 -41.99 -5.50
N LEU A 673 -14.60 -42.24 -4.19
CA LEU A 673 -13.80 -41.47 -3.24
C LEU A 673 -12.38 -42.05 -3.16
N CYS A 674 -11.41 -41.17 -3.37
CA CYS A 674 -9.99 -41.47 -3.36
C CYS A 674 -9.22 -40.51 -2.46
N GLU A 675 -8.12 -41.00 -1.92
CA GLU A 675 -7.18 -40.29 -1.04
C GLU A 675 -5.85 -40.11 -1.79
N THR A 676 -5.28 -38.91 -1.77
CA THR A 676 -4.05 -38.61 -2.52
C THR A 676 -3.13 -37.60 -1.85
N THR A 677 -1.82 -37.78 -2.07
CA THR A 677 -0.75 -36.83 -1.72
C THR A 677 -0.42 -35.83 -2.83
N HIS A 678 -1.10 -35.89 -3.97
CA HIS A 678 -0.73 -35.13 -5.17
C HIS A 678 -1.61 -33.89 -5.41
N PHE A 679 -1.07 -32.95 -6.19
CA PHE A 679 -1.78 -31.83 -6.78
C PHE A 679 -1.53 -31.80 -8.29
N GLY A 680 -2.45 -31.21 -9.06
CA GLY A 680 -2.46 -31.29 -10.52
C GLY A 680 -3.81 -31.74 -11.05
N VAL A 681 -3.81 -32.65 -12.03
CA VAL A 681 -5.01 -33.08 -12.77
C VAL A 681 -5.39 -34.50 -12.39
N PHE A 682 -6.64 -34.70 -11.98
CA PHE A 682 -7.22 -35.99 -11.63
C PHE A 682 -8.36 -36.36 -12.57
N THR A 683 -8.49 -37.65 -12.84
CA THR A 683 -9.56 -38.24 -13.66
C THR A 683 -9.96 -39.61 -13.13
N LEU A 684 -11.04 -40.19 -13.64
CA LEU A 684 -11.48 -41.55 -13.29
C LEU A 684 -11.17 -42.54 -14.43
N LEU A 685 -10.41 -43.60 -14.15
CA LEU A 685 -9.99 -44.61 -15.14
C LEU A 685 -10.29 -46.05 -14.71
N PRO A 686 -10.50 -46.98 -15.65
CA PRO A 686 -10.56 -48.41 -15.36
C PRO A 686 -9.23 -48.96 -14.82
N GLU A 687 -9.32 -49.79 -13.79
CA GLU A 687 -8.18 -50.36 -13.07
C GLU A 687 -7.34 -51.33 -13.93
N HIS A 688 -7.92 -51.91 -14.99
CA HIS A 688 -7.22 -52.80 -15.91
C HIS A 688 -6.14 -52.11 -16.76
N LEU A 689 -6.22 -50.78 -16.95
CA LEU A 689 -5.18 -50.01 -17.64
C LEU A 689 -3.86 -49.96 -16.87
N PHE A 690 -3.91 -50.23 -15.56
CA PHE A 690 -2.76 -50.25 -14.66
C PHE A 690 -2.38 -51.68 -14.26
N ASN A 691 -3.37 -52.56 -14.08
CA ASN A 691 -3.17 -53.99 -13.85
C ASN A 691 -2.82 -54.75 -15.15
N SER A 692 -1.67 -54.41 -15.76
CA SER A 692 -1.09 -55.28 -16.79
C SER A 692 -0.76 -56.63 -16.17
N LYS A 693 -1.28 -57.73 -16.74
CA LYS A 693 -0.74 -59.08 -16.49
C LYS A 693 0.62 -59.23 -17.18
N SER A 694 1.62 -58.54 -16.66
CA SER A 694 3.02 -58.77 -17.01
C SER A 694 3.52 -59.97 -16.20
N ASP A 695 3.89 -61.04 -16.90
CA ASP A 695 4.16 -62.34 -16.30
C ASP A 695 5.25 -62.33 -15.23
N VAL A 696 5.24 -63.34 -14.35
CA VAL A 696 6.38 -63.72 -13.48
C VAL A 696 7.69 -63.83 -14.26
N ILE A 697 7.60 -64.16 -15.56
CA ILE A 697 8.72 -64.17 -16.50
C ILE A 697 9.39 -62.78 -16.59
N ASN A 698 8.64 -61.68 -16.60
CA ASN A 698 9.22 -60.33 -16.64
C ASN A 698 9.95 -59.98 -15.34
N ASP A 699 9.41 -60.35 -14.18
CA ASP A 699 10.09 -60.15 -12.89
C ASP A 699 11.39 -60.96 -12.80
N VAL A 700 11.35 -62.24 -13.18
CA VAL A 700 12.55 -63.10 -13.28
C VAL A 700 13.56 -62.49 -14.27
N MET A 701 13.12 -61.96 -15.40
CA MET A 701 13.99 -61.35 -16.41
C MET A 701 14.50 -59.96 -16.04
N ASN A 702 13.89 -59.28 -15.07
CA ASN A 702 14.43 -58.07 -14.44
C ASN A 702 15.48 -58.42 -13.37
N ILE A 703 15.37 -59.59 -12.72
CA ILE A 703 16.32 -60.07 -11.71
C ILE A 703 17.54 -60.76 -12.36
N LEU A 704 17.38 -61.42 -13.51
CA LEU A 704 18.43 -62.22 -14.16
C LEU A 704 19.78 -61.48 -14.36
N PRO A 705 19.84 -60.20 -14.80
CA PRO A 705 21.09 -59.45 -14.93
C PRO A 705 21.85 -59.23 -13.61
N ILE A 706 21.13 -59.16 -12.48
CA ILE A 706 21.72 -59.01 -11.14
C ILE A 706 22.42 -60.32 -10.76
N VAL A 707 21.77 -61.46 -10.99
CA VAL A 707 22.29 -62.80 -10.67
C VAL A 707 23.53 -63.12 -11.50
N THR A 708 23.51 -62.87 -12.81
CA THR A 708 24.68 -63.12 -13.67
C THR A 708 25.85 -62.19 -13.36
N SER A 709 25.59 -60.92 -13.04
CA SER A 709 26.65 -60.00 -12.57
C SER A 709 27.26 -60.44 -11.23
N PHE A 710 26.46 -60.93 -10.29
CA PHE A 710 26.95 -61.45 -9.01
C PHE A 710 27.84 -62.69 -9.18
N VAL A 711 27.45 -63.63 -10.05
CA VAL A 711 28.28 -64.79 -10.42
C VAL A 711 29.59 -64.34 -11.07
N ALA A 712 29.57 -63.35 -11.96
CA ALA A 712 30.76 -62.82 -12.62
C ALA A 712 31.77 -62.21 -11.62
N VAL A 713 31.29 -61.45 -10.63
CA VAL A 713 32.12 -60.91 -9.54
C VAL A 713 32.78 -62.03 -8.74
N ILE A 714 32.04 -63.08 -8.36
CA ILE A 714 32.60 -64.21 -7.59
C ILE A 714 33.69 -64.96 -8.38
N VAL A 715 33.43 -65.28 -9.65
CA VAL A 715 34.38 -66.03 -10.50
C VAL A 715 35.66 -65.23 -10.76
N THR A 716 35.54 -63.94 -11.05
CA THR A 716 36.70 -63.07 -11.32
C THR A 716 37.52 -62.78 -10.06
N MET A 717 36.87 -62.59 -8.91
CA MET A 717 37.55 -62.49 -7.60
C MET A 717 38.34 -63.77 -7.28
N PHE A 718 37.77 -64.95 -7.53
CA PHE A 718 38.45 -66.23 -7.28
C PHE A 718 39.67 -66.42 -8.20
N LEU A 719 39.56 -66.09 -9.49
CA LEU A 719 40.69 -66.12 -10.43
C LEU A 719 41.80 -65.13 -10.06
N LEU A 720 41.44 -63.93 -9.61
CA LEU A 720 42.39 -62.92 -9.14
C LEU A 720 43.16 -63.41 -7.89
N LEU A 721 42.45 -63.99 -6.91
CA LEU A 721 43.06 -64.53 -5.69
C LEU A 721 44.04 -65.66 -6.02
N ILE A 722 43.68 -66.58 -6.91
CA ILE A 722 44.60 -67.63 -7.39
C ILE A 722 45.86 -67.03 -8.03
N SER A 723 45.71 -65.99 -8.86
CA SER A 723 46.83 -65.35 -9.56
C SER A 723 47.85 -64.74 -8.58
N ILE A 724 47.35 -64.03 -7.57
CA ILE A 724 48.15 -63.43 -6.50
C ILE A 724 48.85 -64.54 -5.68
N CYS A 725 48.12 -65.59 -5.29
CA CYS A 725 48.66 -66.67 -4.47
C CYS A 725 49.77 -67.48 -5.17
N GLN A 726 49.74 -67.64 -6.49
CA GLN A 726 50.75 -68.45 -7.20
C GLN A 726 52.14 -67.79 -7.29
N LYS A 727 52.29 -66.49 -6.95
CA LYS A 727 53.58 -65.74 -6.98
C LYS A 727 54.38 -65.88 -8.28
N ALA A 728 53.70 -66.21 -9.38
CA ALA A 728 54.29 -66.62 -10.65
C ALA A 728 53.81 -65.79 -11.85
N SER A 729 52.57 -65.31 -11.78
CA SER A 729 51.85 -64.69 -12.89
C SER A 729 52.50 -63.40 -13.35
N ASP A 730 52.47 -63.18 -14.67
CA ASP A 730 52.67 -61.86 -15.29
C ASP A 730 51.82 -60.79 -14.57
N PRO A 731 52.41 -59.68 -14.07
CA PRO A 731 51.67 -58.62 -13.40
C PRO A 731 50.56 -58.00 -14.26
N ALA A 732 50.66 -58.03 -15.60
CA ALA A 732 49.59 -57.55 -16.47
C ALA A 732 48.29 -58.36 -16.30
N LEU A 733 48.38 -59.69 -16.07
CA LEU A 733 47.21 -60.55 -15.85
C LEU A 733 46.53 -60.25 -14.51
N CYS A 734 47.30 -59.98 -13.45
CA CYS A 734 46.75 -59.58 -12.15
C CYS A 734 45.99 -58.25 -12.25
N VAL A 735 46.57 -57.24 -12.91
CA VAL A 735 45.89 -55.94 -13.10
C VAL A 735 44.67 -56.09 -14.02
N PHE A 736 44.73 -56.93 -15.06
CA PHE A 736 43.59 -57.22 -15.94
C PHE A 736 42.41 -57.80 -15.15
N LEU A 737 42.64 -58.86 -14.36
CA LEU A 737 41.60 -59.48 -13.55
C LEU A 737 41.02 -58.52 -12.49
N PHE A 738 41.84 -57.63 -11.94
CA PHE A 738 41.37 -56.57 -11.03
C PHE A 738 40.47 -55.55 -11.74
N MET A 739 40.82 -55.07 -12.95
CA MET A 739 39.99 -54.11 -13.68
C MET A 739 38.67 -54.72 -14.16
N VAL A 740 38.67 -56.00 -14.57
CA VAL A 740 37.42 -56.73 -14.89
C VAL A 740 36.53 -56.88 -13.65
N LEU A 741 37.11 -57.20 -12.49
CA LEU A 741 36.37 -57.28 -11.22
C LEU A 741 35.73 -55.93 -10.85
N VAL A 742 36.42 -54.81 -11.09
CA VAL A 742 35.87 -53.45 -10.90
C VAL A 742 34.68 -53.20 -11.83
N VAL A 743 34.78 -53.55 -13.12
CA VAL A 743 33.70 -53.38 -14.10
C VAL A 743 32.45 -54.18 -13.71
N HIS A 744 32.59 -55.47 -13.40
CA HIS A 744 31.44 -56.29 -13.00
C HIS A 744 30.85 -55.87 -11.65
N SER A 745 31.66 -55.36 -10.72
CA SER A 745 31.18 -54.79 -9.46
C SER A 745 30.38 -53.50 -9.68
N ALA A 746 30.79 -52.65 -10.63
CA ALA A 746 30.05 -51.46 -11.03
C ALA A 746 28.72 -51.80 -11.72
N HIS A 747 28.71 -52.80 -12.62
CA HIS A 747 27.47 -53.30 -13.24
C HIS A 747 26.48 -53.78 -12.16
N LEU A 748 26.94 -54.60 -11.20
CA LEU A 748 26.12 -55.09 -10.09
C LEU A 748 25.60 -53.94 -9.21
N PHE A 749 26.44 -52.97 -8.86
CA PHE A 749 26.02 -51.82 -8.04
C PHE A 749 24.91 -51.00 -8.72
N VAL A 750 25.07 -50.66 -9.99
CA VAL A 750 24.09 -49.87 -10.75
C VAL A 750 22.77 -50.61 -10.93
N LEU A 751 22.79 -51.94 -11.08
CA LEU A 751 21.57 -52.75 -11.17
C LEU A 751 20.82 -52.91 -9.83
N VAL A 752 21.50 -52.73 -8.69
CA VAL A 752 20.92 -52.93 -7.34
C VAL A 752 20.53 -51.61 -6.66
N ALA A 753 21.37 -50.57 -6.75
CA ALA A 753 21.18 -49.29 -6.06
C ALA A 753 19.78 -48.62 -6.22
N PRO A 754 19.10 -48.65 -7.39
CA PRO A 754 17.82 -47.97 -7.58
C PRO A 754 16.69 -48.48 -6.68
N ASN A 755 16.82 -49.69 -6.14
CA ASN A 755 15.81 -50.35 -5.31
C ASN A 755 15.96 -50.07 -3.81
N PHE A 756 17.08 -49.47 -3.38
CA PHE A 756 17.42 -49.29 -1.96
C PHE A 756 17.72 -47.84 -1.57
N PHE A 757 18.26 -47.01 -2.47
CA PHE A 757 18.75 -45.68 -2.12
C PHE A 757 18.61 -44.65 -3.25
N ASN A 758 18.25 -43.41 -2.92
CA ASN A 758 18.02 -42.31 -3.89
C ASN A 758 19.31 -41.53 -4.21
N ILE A 759 20.40 -42.21 -4.60
CA ILE A 759 21.78 -41.66 -4.61
C ILE A 759 22.19 -40.96 -5.92
N ARG A 760 21.45 -39.93 -6.34
CA ARG A 760 21.76 -39.16 -7.58
C ARG A 760 23.18 -38.54 -7.60
N HIS A 761 23.79 -38.33 -6.44
CA HIS A 761 25.14 -37.78 -6.33
C HIS A 761 26.26 -38.74 -6.80
N LEU A 762 25.97 -40.02 -7.03
CA LEU A 762 26.97 -41.03 -7.41
C LEU A 762 27.02 -41.35 -8.91
N ASP A 763 26.16 -40.74 -9.75
CA ASP A 763 26.16 -40.93 -11.21
C ASP A 763 27.54 -40.64 -11.84
N GLN A 764 28.12 -39.47 -11.52
CA GLN A 764 29.41 -39.03 -12.08
C GLN A 764 30.61 -39.91 -11.70
N PRO A 765 30.90 -40.21 -10.41
CA PRO A 765 32.06 -41.03 -10.06
C PRO A 765 31.98 -42.47 -10.60
N ILE A 766 30.79 -43.05 -10.73
CA ILE A 766 30.62 -44.38 -11.36
C ILE A 766 30.98 -44.33 -12.85
N TYR A 767 30.52 -43.31 -13.57
CA TYR A 767 30.85 -43.13 -14.99
C TYR A 767 32.37 -43.03 -15.22
N PHE A 768 33.09 -42.24 -14.42
CA PHE A 768 34.55 -42.13 -14.54
C PHE A 768 35.29 -43.42 -14.14
N ALA A 769 34.83 -44.13 -13.10
CA ALA A 769 35.41 -45.41 -12.69
C ALA A 769 35.27 -46.48 -13.78
N LEU A 770 34.12 -46.54 -14.46
CA LEU A 770 33.91 -47.45 -15.58
C LEU A 770 34.74 -47.02 -16.81
N GLN A 771 34.75 -45.73 -17.16
CA GLN A 771 35.54 -45.20 -18.28
C GLN A 771 37.03 -45.57 -18.13
N PHE A 772 37.58 -45.40 -16.92
CA PHE A 772 38.94 -45.78 -16.57
C PHE A 772 39.19 -47.28 -16.79
N ALA A 773 38.42 -48.13 -16.10
CA ALA A 773 38.63 -49.57 -16.13
C ALA A 773 38.46 -50.18 -17.53
N MET A 774 37.50 -49.68 -18.32
CA MET A 774 37.25 -50.14 -19.70
C MET A 774 38.39 -49.80 -20.66
N LEU A 775 39.08 -48.67 -20.47
CA LEU A 775 40.32 -48.35 -21.21
C LEU A 775 41.49 -49.21 -20.73
N SER A 776 41.66 -49.37 -19.41
CA SER A 776 42.73 -50.19 -18.83
C SER A 776 42.66 -51.65 -19.28
N VAL A 777 41.47 -52.26 -19.34
CA VAL A 777 41.29 -53.64 -19.82
C VAL A 777 41.81 -53.81 -21.25
N GLY A 778 41.47 -52.89 -22.16
CA GLY A 778 41.90 -52.97 -23.56
C GLY A 778 43.42 -52.87 -23.71
N ALA A 779 44.03 -51.92 -22.99
CA ALA A 779 45.48 -51.77 -22.94
C ALA A 779 46.19 -53.01 -22.35
N LEU A 780 45.62 -53.64 -21.33
CA LEU A 780 46.19 -54.83 -20.69
C LEU A 780 46.10 -56.07 -21.59
N ILE A 781 44.98 -56.28 -22.29
CA ILE A 781 44.88 -57.37 -23.29
C ILE A 781 45.90 -57.13 -24.43
N ALA A 782 46.08 -55.89 -24.90
CA ALA A 782 47.09 -55.55 -25.90
C ALA A 782 48.52 -55.89 -25.44
N LEU A 783 48.88 -55.55 -24.20
CA LEU A 783 50.19 -55.86 -23.61
C LEU A 783 50.39 -57.38 -23.40
N ILE A 784 49.37 -58.10 -22.92
CA ILE A 784 49.45 -59.55 -22.75
C ILE A 784 49.64 -60.22 -24.11
N ASN A 785 48.84 -59.86 -25.13
CA ASN A 785 48.91 -60.42 -26.48
C ASN A 785 50.24 -60.12 -27.18
N SER A 786 50.77 -58.90 -27.03
CA SER A 786 52.11 -58.55 -27.50
C SER A 786 53.18 -59.43 -26.85
N SER A 787 53.03 -59.76 -25.56
CA SER A 787 53.98 -60.65 -24.87
C SER A 787 53.81 -62.14 -25.18
N VAL A 788 52.59 -62.59 -25.53
CA VAL A 788 52.35 -63.95 -26.06
C VAL A 788 52.97 -64.06 -27.44
N TYR A 789 52.81 -63.05 -28.30
CA TYR A 789 53.46 -62.98 -29.60
C TYR A 789 55.00 -63.02 -29.47
N ALA A 790 55.58 -62.19 -28.60
CA ALA A 790 57.03 -62.17 -28.36
C ALA A 790 57.57 -63.54 -27.93
N LYS A 791 56.87 -64.25 -27.04
CA LYS A 791 57.23 -65.62 -26.62
C LYS A 791 57.15 -66.65 -27.75
N ILE A 792 56.25 -66.48 -28.72
CA ILE A 792 56.17 -67.36 -29.90
C ILE A 792 57.38 -67.13 -30.81
N VAL A 793 57.82 -65.88 -30.99
CA VAL A 793 59.03 -65.54 -31.77
C VAL A 793 60.30 -66.05 -31.06
N GLU A 794 60.41 -65.86 -29.74
CA GLU A 794 61.50 -66.39 -28.88
C GLU A 794 61.61 -67.93 -28.89
N LEU A 795 60.54 -68.64 -29.28
CA LEU A 795 60.56 -70.11 -29.41
C LEU A 795 61.06 -70.61 -30.78
N GLU A 796 61.17 -69.71 -31.76
CA GLU A 796 61.57 -69.98 -33.15
C GLU A 796 62.98 -69.44 -33.48
N SER A 797 63.37 -68.27 -32.95
CA SER A 797 64.75 -67.78 -33.04
C SER A 797 65.56 -68.13 -31.79
N GLU A 798 66.83 -68.51 -31.96
CA GLU A 798 67.76 -68.77 -30.84
C GLU A 798 68.29 -67.48 -30.17
N PHE A 799 67.52 -66.38 -30.23
CA PHE A 799 67.98 -65.03 -29.85
C PHE A 799 67.31 -64.54 -28.56
N GLN A 800 68.03 -64.62 -27.45
CA GLN A 800 67.48 -64.52 -26.10
C GLN A 800 67.50 -63.10 -25.51
N GLU A 801 66.85 -62.12 -26.16
CA GLU A 801 66.67 -60.76 -25.60
C GLU A 801 65.33 -60.59 -24.86
N GLY A 802 65.24 -61.22 -23.68
CA GLY A 802 64.12 -61.04 -22.76
C GLY A 802 64.07 -59.63 -22.17
N ALA A 803 63.14 -58.79 -22.65
CA ALA A 803 62.97 -57.40 -22.19
C ALA A 803 62.85 -57.30 -20.66
N HIS A 804 63.75 -56.55 -20.02
CA HIS A 804 63.87 -56.48 -18.56
C HIS A 804 62.55 -56.16 -17.85
N THR A 805 62.26 -56.89 -16.76
CA THR A 805 60.99 -56.82 -16.01
C THR A 805 60.60 -55.41 -15.58
N CYS A 806 61.58 -54.54 -15.28
CA CYS A 806 61.34 -53.13 -14.95
C CYS A 806 60.70 -52.35 -16.12
N VAL A 807 61.11 -52.58 -17.36
CA VAL A 807 60.54 -51.92 -18.55
C VAL A 807 59.09 -52.39 -18.76
N ARG A 808 58.83 -53.70 -18.57
CA ARG A 808 57.47 -54.27 -18.61
C ARG A 808 56.54 -53.60 -17.58
N ILE A 809 57.02 -53.40 -16.35
CA ILE A 809 56.25 -52.71 -15.29
C ILE A 809 55.97 -51.25 -15.66
N VAL A 810 56.97 -50.50 -16.16
CA VAL A 810 56.79 -49.11 -16.60
C VAL A 810 55.76 -49.00 -17.73
N LEU A 811 55.79 -49.92 -18.72
CA LEU A 811 54.80 -49.96 -19.80
C LEU A 811 53.39 -50.26 -19.27
N ILE A 812 53.23 -51.20 -18.33
CA ILE A 812 51.93 -51.47 -17.68
C ILE A 812 51.42 -50.22 -16.95
N SER A 813 52.26 -49.56 -16.14
CA SER A 813 51.88 -48.32 -15.43
C SER A 813 51.51 -47.19 -16.39
N LEU A 814 52.21 -47.05 -17.52
CA LEU A 814 51.92 -46.02 -18.52
C LEU A 814 50.58 -46.26 -19.22
N PHE A 815 50.38 -47.43 -19.82
CA PHE A 815 49.24 -47.71 -20.69
C PHE A 815 47.97 -48.13 -19.94
N ALA A 816 48.08 -48.79 -18.78
CA ALA A 816 46.93 -49.29 -18.03
C ALA A 816 46.52 -48.44 -16.82
N ILE A 817 47.30 -47.41 -16.46
CA ILE A 817 46.99 -46.51 -15.33
C ILE A 817 47.12 -45.04 -15.76
N ILE A 818 48.31 -44.57 -16.16
CA ILE A 818 48.55 -43.13 -16.40
C ILE A 818 47.70 -42.58 -17.55
N LEU A 819 47.70 -43.24 -18.71
CA LEU A 819 46.94 -42.79 -19.87
C LEU A 819 45.40 -42.87 -19.65
N PRO A 820 44.82 -43.96 -19.11
CA PRO A 820 43.40 -43.98 -18.70
C PRO A 820 43.03 -42.91 -17.67
N SER A 821 43.87 -42.65 -16.66
CA SER A 821 43.62 -41.58 -15.68
C SER A 821 43.60 -40.19 -16.32
N LEU A 822 44.53 -39.91 -17.24
CA LEU A 822 44.57 -38.66 -17.99
C LEU A 822 43.31 -38.48 -18.87
N SER A 823 42.89 -39.55 -19.55
CA SER A 823 41.63 -39.59 -20.33
C SER A 823 40.39 -39.26 -19.48
N CYS A 824 40.29 -39.81 -18.27
CA CYS A 824 39.18 -39.50 -17.35
C CYS A 824 39.26 -38.07 -16.81
N PHE A 825 40.46 -37.58 -16.49
CA PHE A 825 40.66 -36.19 -16.03
C PHE A 825 40.20 -35.17 -17.08
N ILE A 826 40.48 -35.41 -18.36
CA ILE A 826 40.04 -34.53 -19.47
C ILE A 826 38.50 -34.49 -19.56
N VAL A 827 37.81 -35.64 -19.52
CA VAL A 827 36.33 -35.68 -19.58
C VAL A 827 35.71 -35.05 -18.34
N TRP A 828 36.35 -35.18 -17.17
CA TRP A 828 35.95 -34.48 -15.94
C TRP A 828 36.13 -32.96 -16.03
N SER A 829 37.28 -32.47 -16.50
CA SER A 829 37.57 -31.02 -16.58
C SER A 829 36.67 -30.26 -17.53
N TYR A 830 36.14 -30.93 -18.57
CA TYR A 830 35.13 -30.35 -19.47
C TYR A 830 33.68 -30.64 -19.05
N ASN A 831 33.46 -31.42 -17.99
CA ASN A 831 32.15 -31.86 -17.49
C ASN A 831 31.22 -32.37 -18.62
N THR A 832 31.72 -33.26 -19.48
CA THR A 832 30.94 -33.88 -20.56
C THR A 832 30.72 -35.38 -20.36
N PRO A 833 30.01 -35.84 -19.29
CA PRO A 833 29.59 -37.22 -19.20
C PRO A 833 28.51 -37.50 -20.25
N ILE A 834 28.72 -38.52 -21.10
CA ILE A 834 27.74 -38.86 -22.15
C ILE A 834 26.45 -39.45 -21.58
N PHE A 835 26.53 -40.13 -20.42
CA PHE A 835 25.36 -40.60 -19.70
C PHE A 835 25.17 -39.80 -18.41
N THR A 836 23.99 -39.21 -18.26
CA THR A 836 23.50 -38.71 -16.96
C THR A 836 22.38 -39.62 -16.45
N HIS A 837 22.20 -39.69 -15.13
CA HIS A 837 21.13 -40.49 -14.51
C HIS A 837 21.27 -42.01 -14.72
N VAL A 838 22.51 -42.50 -14.69
CA VAL A 838 22.89 -43.92 -14.82
C VAL A 838 22.30 -44.79 -13.70
N ILE A 839 22.15 -44.24 -12.49
CA ILE A 839 21.53 -44.93 -11.34
C ILE A 839 19.97 -44.85 -11.40
N THR A 840 19.39 -44.27 -12.45
CA THR A 840 17.92 -44.17 -12.59
C THR A 840 17.39 -45.13 -13.65
N LYS A 841 16.09 -45.43 -13.61
CA LYS A 841 15.43 -46.33 -14.57
C LYS A 841 15.40 -45.81 -16.03
N GLN A 842 15.90 -44.61 -16.31
CA GLN A 842 16.06 -44.04 -17.65
C GLN A 842 17.37 -43.22 -17.76
N PRO A 843 18.50 -43.84 -18.11
CA PRO A 843 19.73 -43.10 -18.39
C PRO A 843 19.54 -42.20 -19.62
N VAL A 844 19.99 -40.95 -19.52
CA VAL A 844 19.88 -39.95 -20.58
C VAL A 844 21.19 -39.87 -21.35
N LEU A 845 21.15 -40.18 -22.65
CA LEU A 845 22.25 -40.06 -23.58
C LEU A 845 22.35 -38.62 -24.11
N HIS A 846 23.44 -37.93 -23.81
CA HIS A 846 23.79 -36.64 -24.41
C HIS A 846 24.41 -36.82 -25.80
N PRO A 847 24.28 -35.84 -26.72
CA PRO A 847 24.91 -35.90 -28.04
C PRO A 847 26.44 -36.04 -27.93
N LEU A 848 27.02 -36.81 -28.86
CA LEU A 848 28.45 -37.15 -28.87
C LEU A 848 29.33 -35.89 -28.85
N SER A 849 30.00 -35.63 -27.71
CA SER A 849 30.94 -34.53 -27.60
C SER A 849 32.30 -34.88 -28.24
N VAL A 850 32.96 -33.88 -28.81
CA VAL A 850 34.33 -34.03 -29.35
C VAL A 850 35.29 -34.49 -28.25
N SER A 851 35.13 -33.98 -27.03
CA SER A 851 35.93 -34.38 -25.85
C SER A 851 35.80 -35.87 -25.51
N PHE A 852 34.61 -36.45 -25.56
CA PHE A 852 34.41 -37.89 -25.34
C PHE A 852 34.98 -38.71 -26.50
N ALA A 853 34.73 -38.28 -27.75
CA ALA A 853 35.21 -38.98 -28.93
C ALA A 853 36.75 -39.11 -28.93
N THR A 854 37.47 -38.03 -28.59
CA THR A 854 38.94 -38.04 -28.51
C THR A 854 39.49 -38.70 -27.25
N SER A 855 38.82 -38.58 -26.09
CA SER A 855 39.37 -39.05 -24.80
C SER A 855 39.00 -40.49 -24.43
N PHE A 856 37.93 -41.05 -25.01
CA PHE A 856 37.48 -42.42 -24.75
C PHE A 856 37.38 -43.26 -26.02
N LEU A 857 36.59 -42.82 -27.01
CA LEU A 857 36.25 -43.66 -28.16
C LEU A 857 37.48 -43.98 -29.04
N VAL A 858 38.30 -42.98 -29.37
CA VAL A 858 39.52 -43.17 -30.18
C VAL A 858 40.58 -44.02 -29.46
N PRO A 859 40.96 -43.76 -28.19
CA PRO A 859 41.87 -44.64 -27.44
C PRO A 859 41.35 -46.08 -27.30
N LEU A 860 40.05 -46.27 -27.06
CA LEU A 860 39.45 -47.59 -26.96
C LEU A 860 39.57 -48.39 -28.27
N ILE A 861 39.18 -47.79 -29.40
CA ILE A 861 39.28 -48.42 -30.73
C ILE A 861 40.75 -48.74 -31.05
N LEU A 862 41.69 -47.87 -30.70
CA LEU A 862 43.12 -48.09 -30.90
C LEU A 862 43.65 -49.26 -30.06
N TYR A 863 43.31 -49.35 -28.77
CA TYR A 863 43.71 -50.49 -27.93
C TYR A 863 43.07 -51.81 -28.38
N MET A 864 41.80 -51.79 -28.78
CA MET A 864 41.13 -52.96 -29.36
C MET A 864 41.81 -53.40 -30.66
N GLY A 865 42.11 -52.48 -31.57
CA GLY A 865 42.80 -52.78 -32.82
C GLY A 865 44.19 -53.40 -32.62
N ILE A 866 44.98 -52.88 -31.67
CA ILE A 866 46.30 -53.44 -31.32
C ILE A 866 46.16 -54.84 -30.69
N ALA A 867 45.23 -55.01 -29.75
CA ALA A 867 45.00 -56.29 -29.08
C ALA A 867 44.50 -57.38 -30.04
N MET A 868 43.55 -57.05 -30.92
CA MET A 868 43.07 -57.94 -31.97
C MET A 868 44.17 -58.24 -32.99
N GLY A 869 44.97 -57.25 -33.38
CA GLY A 869 46.10 -57.42 -34.29
C GLY A 869 47.13 -58.44 -33.76
N TYR A 870 47.67 -58.21 -32.55
CA TYR A 870 48.60 -59.17 -31.93
C TYR A 870 47.94 -60.52 -31.64
N GLY A 871 46.69 -60.54 -31.15
CA GLY A 871 46.00 -61.79 -30.79
C GLY A 871 45.69 -62.68 -31.99
N ALA A 872 45.10 -62.12 -33.05
CA ALA A 872 44.79 -62.86 -34.27
C ALA A 872 46.06 -63.28 -35.03
N TYR A 873 47.09 -62.42 -35.07
CA TYR A 873 48.37 -62.77 -35.70
C TYR A 873 49.10 -63.86 -34.91
N ALA A 874 49.15 -63.79 -33.57
CA ALA A 874 49.75 -64.83 -32.73
C ALA A 874 49.00 -66.17 -32.83
N PHE A 875 47.67 -66.16 -32.93
CA PHE A 875 46.87 -67.37 -33.18
C PHE A 875 47.22 -68.00 -34.54
N TYR A 876 47.18 -67.22 -35.63
CA TYR A 876 47.51 -67.68 -36.98
C TYR A 876 48.96 -68.17 -37.08
N TYR A 877 49.91 -67.39 -36.56
CA TYR A 877 51.33 -67.67 -36.63
C TYR A 877 51.69 -68.91 -35.81
N GLY A 878 51.28 -68.96 -34.53
CA GLY A 878 51.48 -70.14 -33.69
C GLY A 878 50.82 -71.39 -34.27
N GLY A 879 49.62 -71.28 -34.86
CA GLY A 879 48.96 -72.37 -35.56
C GLY A 879 49.74 -72.89 -36.77
N ARG A 880 50.39 -72.01 -37.55
CA ARG A 880 51.30 -72.44 -38.64
C ARG A 880 52.55 -73.12 -38.10
N VAL A 881 53.20 -72.56 -37.08
CA VAL A 881 54.45 -73.12 -36.54
C VAL A 881 54.21 -74.49 -35.89
N VAL A 882 53.10 -74.69 -35.16
CA VAL A 882 52.67 -76.01 -34.65
C VAL A 882 52.59 -77.04 -35.78
N MET A 883 52.02 -76.69 -36.94
CA MET A 883 51.94 -77.60 -38.09
C MET A 883 53.30 -77.89 -38.73
N ALA A 884 54.29 -77.02 -38.56
CA ALA A 884 55.66 -77.21 -39.07
C ALA A 884 56.56 -78.01 -38.10
N THR A 885 56.40 -77.86 -36.77
CA THR A 885 57.34 -78.38 -35.76
C THR A 885 56.97 -79.74 -35.14
N ARG A 886 56.25 -80.61 -35.88
CA ARG A 886 55.68 -81.91 -35.44
C ARG A 886 56.64 -82.99 -34.90
N TYR A 887 57.92 -82.67 -34.67
CA TYR A 887 58.93 -83.62 -34.18
C TYR A 887 59.37 -83.39 -32.73
N ILE A 888 58.85 -82.35 -32.04
CA ILE A 888 59.21 -82.06 -30.64
C ILE A 888 57.94 -81.80 -29.81
N GLU A 889 57.35 -82.89 -29.30
CA GLU A 889 56.10 -82.93 -28.50
C GLU A 889 56.04 -81.85 -27.40
N ARG A 890 57.17 -81.55 -26.76
CA ARG A 890 57.27 -80.55 -25.68
C ARG A 890 57.21 -79.10 -26.17
N LYS A 891 57.75 -78.79 -27.36
CA LYS A 891 57.58 -77.46 -28.00
C LYS A 891 56.16 -77.33 -28.56
N GLU A 892 55.69 -78.35 -29.27
CA GLU A 892 54.34 -78.41 -29.85
C GLU A 892 53.25 -78.12 -28.81
N ASN A 893 53.29 -78.80 -27.66
CA ASN A 893 52.38 -78.56 -26.54
C ASN A 893 52.38 -77.11 -26.03
N LEU A 894 53.54 -76.44 -26.01
CA LEU A 894 53.68 -75.06 -25.51
C LEU A 894 53.19 -74.04 -26.53
N LEU A 895 53.49 -74.22 -27.82
CA LEU A 895 52.95 -73.38 -28.90
C LEU A 895 51.43 -73.57 -29.07
N TYR A 896 50.92 -74.77 -28.79
CA TYR A 896 49.47 -75.02 -28.73
C TYR A 896 48.79 -74.18 -27.65
N ASP A 897 49.29 -74.20 -26.39
CA ASP A 897 48.72 -73.34 -25.34
C ASP A 897 48.89 -71.83 -25.67
N LEU A 898 50.05 -71.40 -26.20
CA LEU A 898 50.31 -70.00 -26.58
C LEU A 898 49.34 -69.48 -27.65
N SER A 899 49.14 -70.27 -28.72
CA SER A 899 48.17 -69.92 -29.78
C SER A 899 46.74 -69.89 -29.24
N HIS A 900 46.33 -70.88 -28.44
CA HIS A 900 44.97 -70.93 -27.89
C HIS A 900 44.72 -69.84 -26.83
N ALA A 901 45.74 -69.41 -26.08
CA ALA A 901 45.66 -68.21 -25.23
C ALA A 901 45.41 -66.94 -26.07
N ALA A 902 46.15 -66.77 -27.19
CA ALA A 902 45.96 -65.64 -28.08
C ALA A 902 44.56 -65.64 -28.72
N GLY A 903 44.07 -66.79 -29.19
CA GLY A 903 42.70 -66.94 -29.71
C GLY A 903 41.62 -66.64 -28.66
N ALA A 904 41.78 -67.18 -27.44
CA ALA A 904 40.86 -66.91 -26.33
C ALA A 904 40.82 -65.43 -25.94
N SER A 905 41.95 -64.72 -25.96
CA SER A 905 42.01 -63.28 -25.64
C SER A 905 41.14 -62.42 -26.57
N VAL A 906 41.08 -62.77 -27.87
CA VAL A 906 40.30 -62.03 -28.88
C VAL A 906 38.81 -62.27 -28.67
N LEU A 907 38.43 -63.51 -28.32
CA LEU A 907 37.04 -63.85 -27.97
C LEU A 907 36.61 -63.16 -26.65
N VAL A 908 37.48 -63.15 -25.63
CA VAL A 908 37.26 -62.38 -24.39
C VAL A 908 37.03 -60.91 -24.71
N MET A 909 37.89 -60.28 -25.51
CA MET A 909 37.75 -58.87 -25.90
C MET A 909 36.42 -58.60 -26.61
N LEU A 910 36.07 -59.39 -27.63
CA LEU A 910 34.83 -59.18 -28.39
C LEU A 910 33.56 -59.32 -27.53
N VAL A 911 33.51 -60.32 -26.64
CA VAL A 911 32.36 -60.52 -25.75
C VAL A 911 32.30 -59.47 -24.64
N PHE A 912 33.44 -59.10 -24.04
CA PHE A 912 33.51 -58.11 -22.95
C PHE A 912 33.04 -56.71 -23.38
N TYR A 913 33.48 -56.23 -24.55
CA TYR A 913 32.99 -54.93 -25.06
C TYR A 913 31.56 -55.01 -25.61
N GLY A 914 31.11 -56.18 -26.07
CA GLY A 914 29.70 -56.41 -26.44
C GLY A 914 28.75 -56.32 -25.23
N ASP A 915 29.11 -56.95 -24.11
CA ASP A 915 28.40 -56.86 -22.82
C ASP A 915 28.25 -55.40 -22.36
N ALA A 916 29.37 -54.67 -22.34
CA ALA A 916 29.39 -53.28 -21.88
C ALA A 916 28.63 -52.30 -22.78
N VAL A 917 28.49 -52.57 -24.09
CA VAL A 917 27.61 -51.76 -24.97
C VAL A 917 26.15 -52.01 -24.63
N LEU A 918 25.75 -53.29 -24.48
CA LEU A 918 24.36 -53.67 -24.17
C LEU A 918 23.91 -53.22 -22.78
N PHE A 919 24.84 -53.07 -21.84
CA PHE A 919 24.58 -52.47 -20.52
C PHE A 919 23.95 -51.07 -20.62
N PHE A 920 24.33 -50.27 -21.63
CA PHE A 920 23.86 -48.89 -21.83
C PHE A 920 22.63 -48.75 -22.74
N GLU A 921 22.13 -49.82 -23.35
CA GLU A 921 20.89 -49.77 -24.14
C GLU A 921 19.62 -49.73 -23.28
N LYS A 922 18.50 -49.28 -23.86
CA LYS A 922 17.22 -49.11 -23.14
C LYS A 922 16.69 -50.41 -22.54
N HIS A 923 16.09 -50.32 -21.35
CA HIS A 923 15.52 -51.47 -20.64
C HIS A 923 14.46 -52.20 -21.47
N GLY A 924 14.59 -53.53 -21.56
CA GLY A 924 13.65 -54.41 -22.26
C GLY A 924 14.02 -55.88 -22.12
N PHE A 925 13.01 -56.75 -22.24
CA PHE A 925 13.10 -58.21 -22.08
C PHE A 925 14.27 -58.84 -22.86
N LEU A 926 14.35 -58.54 -24.17
CA LEU A 926 15.34 -59.12 -25.07
C LEU A 926 16.78 -58.70 -24.71
N ARG A 927 16.98 -57.42 -24.34
CA ARG A 927 18.28 -56.91 -23.88
C ARG A 927 18.74 -57.63 -22.62
N ASN A 928 17.87 -57.79 -21.62
CA ASN A 928 18.20 -58.47 -20.37
C ASN A 928 18.62 -59.93 -20.62
N MET A 929 17.99 -60.61 -21.59
CA MET A 929 18.37 -61.96 -22.01
C MET A 929 19.79 -62.00 -22.62
N ILE A 930 20.05 -61.14 -23.62
CA ILE A 930 21.32 -61.13 -24.38
C ILE A 930 22.49 -60.68 -23.50
N PHE A 931 22.30 -59.66 -22.67
CA PHE A 931 23.29 -59.24 -21.67
C PHE A 931 23.63 -60.39 -20.71
N SER A 932 22.61 -61.04 -20.14
CA SER A 932 22.81 -62.14 -19.18
C SER A 932 23.55 -63.35 -19.79
N THR A 933 23.34 -63.66 -21.08
CA THR A 933 24.07 -64.75 -21.75
C THR A 933 25.49 -64.36 -22.15
N LEU A 934 25.71 -63.13 -22.63
CA LEU A 934 27.06 -62.63 -22.95
C LEU A 934 27.94 -62.54 -21.69
N GLN A 935 27.41 -62.08 -20.57
CA GLN A 935 28.12 -62.03 -19.28
C GLN A 935 28.59 -63.43 -18.82
N LEU A 936 27.75 -64.46 -18.97
CA LEU A 936 28.13 -65.85 -18.67
C LEU A 936 29.17 -66.39 -19.67
N ILE A 937 29.06 -66.08 -20.96
CA ILE A 937 30.07 -66.46 -21.97
C ILE A 937 31.41 -65.76 -21.67
N CYS A 938 31.39 -64.48 -21.28
CA CYS A 938 32.57 -63.68 -20.94
C CYS A 938 33.37 -64.32 -19.81
N THR A 939 32.70 -64.63 -18.68
CA THR A 939 33.33 -65.26 -17.51
C THR A 939 33.93 -66.64 -17.83
N PHE A 940 33.25 -67.45 -18.65
CA PHE A 940 33.78 -68.74 -19.12
C PHE A 940 35.02 -68.59 -20.02
N LEU A 941 35.00 -67.63 -20.96
CA LEU A 941 36.16 -67.35 -21.82
C LEU A 941 37.35 -66.81 -21.02
N ILE A 942 37.11 -65.96 -20.01
CA ILE A 942 38.16 -65.46 -19.10
C ILE A 942 38.78 -66.63 -18.30
N PHE A 943 37.95 -67.55 -17.79
CA PHE A 943 38.43 -68.76 -17.10
C PHE A 943 39.32 -69.61 -18.01
N LEU A 944 38.93 -69.83 -19.27
CA LEU A 944 39.76 -70.56 -20.25
C LEU A 944 41.07 -69.81 -20.56
N PHE A 945 41.00 -68.51 -20.84
CA PHE A 945 42.16 -67.67 -21.15
C PHE A 945 43.21 -67.71 -20.02
N VAL A 946 42.79 -67.45 -18.78
CA VAL A 946 43.62 -67.55 -17.57
C VAL A 946 44.17 -68.97 -17.41
N GLY A 947 43.36 -70.00 -17.66
CA GLY A 947 43.78 -71.40 -17.64
C GLY A 947 44.91 -71.72 -18.62
N TYR A 948 44.89 -71.17 -19.84
CA TYR A 948 45.99 -71.32 -20.79
C TYR A 948 47.26 -70.58 -20.32
N ILE A 949 47.15 -69.36 -19.77
CA ILE A 949 48.32 -68.62 -19.26
C ILE A 949 49.03 -69.40 -18.11
N TYR A 950 48.28 -69.98 -17.16
CA TYR A 950 48.90 -70.83 -16.12
C TYR A 950 49.53 -72.11 -16.69
N ARG A 951 48.96 -72.73 -17.73
CA ARG A 951 49.58 -73.88 -18.42
C ARG A 951 50.89 -73.49 -19.08
N ILE A 952 50.94 -72.32 -19.73
CA ILE A 952 52.16 -71.77 -20.33
C ILE A 952 53.23 -71.56 -19.25
N GLU A 953 52.92 -70.87 -18.15
CA GLU A 953 53.90 -70.59 -17.08
C GLU A 953 54.40 -71.86 -16.38
N THR A 954 53.52 -72.82 -16.10
CA THR A 954 53.92 -74.10 -15.47
C THR A 954 54.72 -74.99 -16.41
N ARG A 955 54.40 -75.03 -17.71
CA ARG A 955 55.19 -75.73 -18.74
C ARG A 955 56.54 -75.05 -18.98
N PHE A 956 56.58 -73.72 -19.00
CA PHE A 956 57.81 -72.94 -19.17
C PHE A 956 58.78 -73.11 -17.99
N LYS A 957 58.28 -73.07 -16.73
CA LYS A 957 59.10 -73.35 -15.54
C LYS A 957 59.69 -74.77 -15.53
N ARG A 958 58.94 -75.77 -16.05
CA ARG A 958 59.44 -77.15 -16.25
C ARG A 958 60.41 -77.32 -17.44
N ALA A 959 60.44 -76.35 -18.35
CA ALA A 959 61.44 -76.30 -19.41
C ALA A 959 62.75 -75.70 -18.88
N SER A 960 62.70 -74.51 -18.26
CA SER A 960 63.88 -73.85 -17.70
C SER A 960 64.56 -74.68 -16.60
N SER A 961 63.79 -75.39 -15.75
CA SER A 961 64.37 -76.28 -14.73
C SER A 961 65.11 -77.50 -15.28
N LEU A 962 64.96 -77.82 -16.58
CA LEU A 962 65.62 -78.97 -17.23
C LEU A 962 66.80 -78.55 -18.13
N PHE A 963 66.82 -77.30 -18.61
CA PHE A 963 68.03 -76.72 -19.22
C PHE A 963 69.01 -76.16 -18.17
N GLY A 964 68.57 -76.00 -16.91
CA GLY A 964 69.42 -75.57 -15.78
C GLY A 964 70.30 -76.66 -15.14
N GLN A 965 70.32 -77.89 -15.67
CA GLN A 965 71.25 -78.96 -15.25
C GLN A 965 72.18 -79.32 -16.42
N GLY A 966 73.08 -78.39 -16.76
CA GLY A 966 73.95 -78.49 -17.94
C GLY A 966 75.28 -77.72 -17.88
N SER A 967 75.61 -77.12 -16.73
CA SER A 967 76.95 -76.60 -16.43
C SER A 967 77.17 -76.68 -14.93
N ASP A 968 78.16 -77.50 -14.55
CA ASP A 968 79.07 -77.39 -13.40
C ASP A 968 79.29 -78.75 -12.74
N ASP A 969 80.30 -79.47 -13.22
CA ASP A 969 80.99 -80.46 -12.41
C ASP A 969 82.49 -80.51 -12.77
N GLY A 970 83.30 -79.82 -11.96
CA GLY A 970 84.74 -80.10 -11.81
C GLY A 970 85.72 -79.67 -12.91
N HIS A 971 86.22 -78.43 -12.84
CA HIS A 971 87.66 -78.16 -12.98
C HIS A 971 88.12 -77.15 -11.92
N SER A 972 89.16 -77.50 -11.17
CA SER A 972 89.53 -76.83 -9.92
C SER A 972 90.75 -75.92 -10.04
N ALA A 973 90.60 -74.64 -9.67
CA ALA A 973 91.68 -73.77 -9.21
C ALA A 973 91.08 -72.69 -8.28
N ALA A 974 91.84 -72.21 -7.29
CA ALA A 974 91.32 -71.32 -6.25
C ALA A 974 92.00 -69.94 -6.25
N THR A 975 91.25 -68.88 -5.90
CA THR A 975 91.72 -67.84 -4.94
C THR A 975 90.61 -66.87 -4.47
N ALA A 976 90.47 -66.77 -3.13
CA ALA A 976 90.16 -65.60 -2.29
C ALA A 976 89.28 -64.39 -2.76
N SER A 977 88.14 -64.24 -2.05
CA SER A 977 87.78 -63.08 -1.18
C SER A 977 86.97 -61.86 -1.66
N THR A 978 85.98 -61.49 -0.82
CA THR A 978 85.23 -60.20 -0.69
C THR A 978 84.38 -59.70 -1.88
N GLY A 979 83.21 -59.06 -1.67
CA GLY A 979 82.41 -58.87 -0.45
C GLY A 979 81.29 -57.81 -0.62
N VAL A 980 80.21 -57.93 0.18
CA VAL A 980 79.03 -57.00 0.26
C VAL A 980 78.14 -56.95 -1.02
N GLY A 981 76.81 -56.91 -0.96
CA GLY A 981 75.88 -57.03 0.17
C GLY A 981 74.57 -56.26 -0.07
N TYR A 982 73.51 -56.94 -0.54
CA TYR A 982 72.19 -56.32 -0.81
C TYR A 982 71.04 -57.33 -0.65
N ARG A 983 70.08 -57.05 0.25
CA ARG A 983 68.66 -57.36 0.04
C ARG A 983 67.78 -56.60 1.02
N GLY A 984 66.70 -55.99 0.51
CA GLY A 984 65.60 -55.49 1.32
C GLY A 984 64.41 -56.44 1.30
N SER A 985 63.55 -56.32 2.32
CA SER A 985 62.17 -56.83 2.42
C SER A 985 61.88 -58.31 2.17
N LYS A 986 61.07 -58.92 3.05
CA LYS A 986 59.67 -59.26 2.70
C LYS A 986 58.81 -59.73 3.88
N GLU A 987 57.57 -59.22 3.91
CA GLU A 987 56.32 -60.00 3.82
C GLU A 987 55.96 -60.98 4.97
N ASN A 988 55.09 -60.46 5.85
CA ASN A 988 53.76 -61.02 6.17
C ASN A 988 53.54 -62.16 7.17
N ASP A 989 52.37 -62.02 7.82
CA ASP A 989 51.40 -63.03 8.29
C ASP A 989 51.85 -64.14 9.26
N LEU A 990 51.07 -64.32 10.36
CA LEU A 990 50.18 -65.48 10.45
C LEU A 990 49.09 -65.39 11.56
N THR A 991 48.03 -66.18 11.36
CA THR A 991 47.14 -66.87 12.35
C THR A 991 46.03 -66.16 13.14
N LYS A 992 44.90 -66.90 13.26
CA LYS A 992 43.85 -66.83 14.29
C LYS A 992 44.38 -67.52 15.58
N GLU A 993 43.92 -67.24 16.81
CA GLU A 993 42.57 -67.55 17.33
C GLU A 993 42.38 -66.95 18.75
N ARG A 994 41.10 -66.84 19.18
CA ARG A 994 40.57 -66.93 20.57
C ARG A 994 41.00 -65.96 21.72
N LEU A 995 39.94 -65.51 22.39
CA LEU A 995 39.74 -65.31 23.84
C LEU A 995 40.22 -64.01 24.55
N LEU A 996 39.35 -63.64 25.49
CA LEU A 996 39.30 -62.67 26.60
C LEU A 996 40.46 -61.70 26.94
N ASP A 997 39.99 -60.58 27.50
CA ASP A 997 40.51 -59.83 28.67
C ASP A 997 41.63 -58.76 28.57
N ASN A 998 41.18 -57.53 28.88
CA ASN A 998 41.74 -56.57 29.83
C ASN A 998 43.03 -55.74 29.55
N GLN A 999 42.94 -54.49 30.05
CA GLN A 999 43.99 -53.64 30.65
C GLN A 999 45.27 -53.33 29.83
N THR A 1000 45.44 -52.14 29.23
CA THR A 1000 45.60 -50.75 29.76
C THR A 1000 47.04 -50.31 30.07
N GLU A 1001 47.40 -49.16 29.49
CA GLU A 1001 48.39 -48.14 29.92
C GLU A 1001 49.92 -48.30 29.68
N LYS A 1002 50.51 -47.11 29.40
CA LYS A 1002 51.92 -46.66 29.59
C LYS A 1002 53.00 -47.17 28.60
N SER A 1003 54.00 -46.37 28.21
CA SER A 1003 54.21 -44.89 28.34
C SER A 1003 55.47 -44.38 27.59
N LEU A 1004 55.57 -43.04 27.43
CA LEU A 1004 56.78 -42.23 27.10
C LEU A 1004 57.31 -42.32 25.64
N SER A 1005 58.00 -41.31 25.08
CA SER A 1005 58.39 -39.96 25.57
C SER A 1005 58.71 -38.96 24.43
N SER A 1006 58.47 -37.65 24.67
CA SER A 1006 59.16 -36.45 24.07
C SER A 1006 59.12 -36.23 22.54
N ALA A 1007 59.17 -35.03 21.95
CA ALA A 1007 58.91 -33.62 22.32
C ALA A 1007 58.81 -32.83 20.97
N SER A 1008 58.41 -31.56 20.81
CA SER A 1008 58.22 -30.41 21.72
C SER A 1008 57.14 -29.43 21.20
N SER A 1009 56.59 -28.58 22.09
CA SER A 1009 55.69 -27.43 21.80
C SER A 1009 56.53 -26.13 21.64
N PRO A 1010 56.02 -24.87 21.77
CA PRO A 1010 54.67 -24.29 21.96
C PRO A 1010 54.32 -23.15 20.94
N GLY A 1011 53.23 -22.37 21.01
CA GLY A 1011 52.11 -22.24 21.99
C GLY A 1011 50.86 -21.63 21.29
N GLN A 1012 49.61 -21.76 21.79
CA GLN A 1012 49.02 -21.40 23.10
C GLN A 1012 48.83 -19.87 23.29
N ASN A 1013 47.74 -19.35 23.90
CA ASN A 1013 46.49 -19.91 24.45
C ASN A 1013 45.41 -18.78 24.59
N GLY A 1014 44.15 -19.06 25.00
CA GLY A 1014 43.10 -18.01 25.13
C GLY A 1014 41.92 -18.26 26.11
N TYR A 1015 41.01 -19.18 25.78
CA TYR A 1015 39.93 -19.75 26.66
C TYR A 1015 38.87 -18.79 27.32
N PRO A 1016 37.76 -19.28 27.95
CA PRO A 1016 36.44 -18.60 27.90
C PRO A 1016 35.67 -18.52 29.25
N LYS A 1017 34.42 -17.98 29.24
CA LYS A 1017 33.19 -18.62 29.82
C LYS A 1017 31.90 -17.76 29.80
N ASN A 1018 30.80 -18.45 29.46
CA ASN A 1018 29.39 -18.44 29.91
C ASN A 1018 28.77 -17.32 30.80
N LEU A 1019 27.42 -17.22 30.67
CA LEU A 1019 26.34 -16.93 31.66
C LEU A 1019 25.53 -15.60 31.53
N VAL A 1020 24.22 -15.79 31.28
CA VAL A 1020 23.05 -15.27 32.06
C VAL A 1020 22.51 -13.83 31.86
N SER A 1021 21.37 -13.79 31.13
CA SER A 1021 20.07 -13.12 31.36
C SER A 1021 19.86 -11.60 31.60
N GLU A 1022 18.75 -11.15 30.97
CA GLU A 1022 17.63 -10.38 31.55
C GLU A 1022 17.50 -8.83 31.41
N TYR A 1023 16.23 -8.41 31.33
CA TYR A 1023 15.62 -7.07 31.37
C TYR A 1023 16.05 -5.95 30.37
N GLY A 1024 15.03 -5.30 29.78
CA GLY A 1024 15.09 -3.93 29.22
C GLY A 1024 14.41 -2.93 30.19
N PRO A 1025 13.70 -1.86 29.74
CA PRO A 1025 13.51 -1.31 28.39
C PRO A 1025 13.64 0.25 28.32
N ASN A 1026 13.16 0.89 27.23
CA ASN A 1026 12.84 2.33 27.06
C ASN A 1026 13.99 3.36 27.02
N GLY A 1027 13.79 4.53 26.35
CA GLY A 1027 14.60 5.74 26.63
C GLY A 1027 14.87 6.79 25.51
N PHE A 1028 13.83 7.40 24.94
CA PHE A 1028 13.78 8.68 24.19
C PHE A 1028 14.98 9.71 24.16
N ARG A 1029 14.99 10.48 23.04
CA ARG A 1029 15.23 11.96 22.89
C ARG A 1029 16.61 12.56 22.53
N THR A 1030 16.73 12.90 21.22
CA THR A 1030 16.98 14.25 20.61
C THR A 1030 18.28 15.08 20.84
N SER A 1031 18.82 15.55 19.70
CA SER A 1031 19.45 16.87 19.42
C SER A 1031 20.87 17.15 20.00
N ALA A 1032 21.70 18.10 19.49
CA ALA A 1032 21.48 19.17 18.49
C ALA A 1032 22.77 19.70 17.78
N LEU A 1033 22.60 20.49 16.70
CA LEU A 1033 23.35 21.72 16.28
C LEU A 1033 24.82 21.72 15.74
N MET A 1034 24.93 22.09 14.44
CA MET A 1034 25.70 23.20 13.80
C MET A 1034 27.21 23.48 14.05
N LYS A 1035 27.99 23.49 12.94
CA LYS A 1035 28.62 24.65 12.21
C LYS A 1035 29.37 24.10 10.97
N GLN A 1036 29.45 24.65 9.74
CA GLN A 1036 29.43 26.00 9.14
C GLN A 1036 30.84 26.64 8.96
N GLU A 1037 31.40 26.68 7.72
CA GLU A 1037 31.73 27.92 6.96
C GLU A 1037 32.52 27.75 5.60
N ALA A 1038 32.07 28.53 4.59
CA ALA A 1038 32.79 29.33 3.56
C ALA A 1038 33.80 28.81 2.48
N GLY A 1039 33.45 29.06 1.19
CA GLY A 1039 34.34 29.64 0.13
C GLY A 1039 34.88 28.74 -1.00
N ARG A 1040 35.16 29.22 -2.25
CA ARG A 1040 34.78 30.46 -2.98
C ARG A 1040 35.10 30.36 -4.51
N GLN A 1041 34.38 31.16 -5.33
CA GLN A 1041 34.82 31.82 -6.60
C GLN A 1041 34.59 31.17 -7.99
N ARG A 1042 34.63 32.03 -9.03
CA ARG A 1042 34.33 31.81 -10.48
C ARG A 1042 35.57 32.13 -11.36
N PRO A 1043 35.49 32.03 -12.70
CA PRO A 1043 35.34 33.27 -13.49
C PRO A 1043 34.30 33.20 -14.63
N ALA A 1044 34.25 34.21 -15.52
CA ALA A 1044 33.30 34.35 -16.64
C ALA A 1044 33.95 35.11 -17.82
N VAL A 1045 33.32 35.07 -19.02
CA VAL A 1045 33.66 35.88 -20.21
C VAL A 1045 32.36 36.31 -20.93
N SER A 1046 32.39 37.44 -21.63
CA SER A 1046 31.26 38.10 -22.31
C SER A 1046 31.70 38.74 -23.63
N PHE A 1047 30.83 38.83 -24.64
CA PHE A 1047 30.90 39.82 -25.74
C PHE A 1047 29.52 40.05 -26.40
N GLU A 1048 29.39 41.12 -27.20
CA GLU A 1048 28.13 41.77 -27.59
C GLU A 1048 28.21 42.30 -29.08
N PRO A 1049 27.34 43.19 -29.60
CA PRO A 1049 26.26 42.87 -30.55
C PRO A 1049 26.40 43.43 -32.00
N THR A 1050 25.49 43.04 -32.91
CA THR A 1050 25.13 43.81 -34.13
C THR A 1050 23.70 43.56 -34.65
N LEU A 1051 23.05 44.63 -35.13
CA LEU A 1051 21.87 44.72 -36.03
C LEU A 1051 22.38 45.17 -37.45
N PRO A 1052 21.56 45.46 -38.52
CA PRO A 1052 20.10 45.61 -38.65
C PRO A 1052 19.49 44.98 -39.96
N ASP A 1053 18.40 45.60 -40.47
CA ASP A 1053 17.79 45.54 -41.82
C ASP A 1053 16.91 44.34 -42.26
N SER A 1054 15.89 44.48 -43.13
CA SER A 1054 14.80 45.49 -43.31
C SER A 1054 13.82 45.04 -44.44
N ARG A 1055 12.82 45.89 -44.81
CA ARG A 1055 11.68 45.71 -45.76
C ARG A 1055 10.48 44.97 -45.15
N GLU A 1056 9.28 45.53 -44.93
CA GLU A 1056 8.55 46.74 -45.40
C GLU A 1056 7.74 46.58 -46.72
N ASN A 1057 6.50 47.12 -46.72
CA ASN A 1057 5.52 47.29 -47.84
C ASN A 1057 4.80 46.02 -48.35
N SER A 1058 3.53 46.02 -48.85
CA SER A 1058 2.40 46.99 -48.94
C SER A 1058 1.18 46.28 -49.61
N PHE A 1059 -0.12 46.67 -49.62
CA PHE A 1059 -0.93 47.77 -49.06
C PHE A 1059 -2.46 47.47 -49.26
N LEU A 1060 -3.34 48.04 -48.41
CA LEU A 1060 -4.79 48.36 -48.64
C LEU A 1060 -5.79 47.19 -48.96
N ASP A 1061 -7.13 47.32 -48.91
CA ASP A 1061 -8.14 48.33 -48.45
C ASP A 1061 -9.39 47.55 -47.91
N GLU A 1062 -10.64 48.00 -47.65
CA GLU A 1062 -11.40 49.28 -47.81
C GLU A 1062 -11.80 49.83 -46.42
N ARG A 1063 -12.88 50.64 -46.36
CA ARG A 1063 -13.53 51.15 -45.12
C ARG A 1063 -15.04 50.94 -45.21
N ARG A 1064 -15.70 50.72 -44.07
CA ARG A 1064 -17.09 51.15 -43.77
C ARG A 1064 -17.47 50.77 -42.31
N GLY A 1065 -18.22 51.57 -41.53
CA GLY A 1065 -18.59 52.96 -41.77
C GLY A 1065 -19.95 53.45 -41.24
N SER A 1066 -20.38 53.13 -40.01
CA SER A 1066 -21.58 53.76 -39.41
C SER A 1066 -21.72 53.66 -37.88
N GLN A 1067 -22.16 54.77 -37.27
CA GLN A 1067 -22.99 54.88 -36.05
C GLN A 1067 -24.39 55.42 -36.53
N PRO A 1068 -25.39 55.89 -35.72
CA PRO A 1068 -25.45 56.13 -34.26
C PRO A 1068 -26.84 55.91 -33.54
N LEU A 1069 -26.92 56.29 -32.23
CA LEU A 1069 -28.08 56.79 -31.43
C LEU A 1069 -29.35 55.88 -31.26
N VAL A 1070 -29.84 55.54 -30.04
CA VAL A 1070 -30.61 56.33 -29.02
C VAL A 1070 -32.07 56.63 -29.49
N SER A 1071 -33.18 56.38 -28.74
CA SER A 1071 -33.45 56.56 -27.29
C SER A 1071 -34.63 55.74 -26.69
N ILE A 1072 -34.69 55.66 -25.34
CA ILE A 1072 -35.89 55.59 -24.45
C ILE A 1072 -36.95 54.48 -24.66
N VAL A 1073 -37.06 53.61 -23.65
CA VAL A 1073 -38.27 53.45 -22.80
C VAL A 1073 -37.79 53.49 -21.34
#